data_AF-A9FYT3-F1
#
_entry.id   AF-A9FYT3-F1
#
_cell.length_a   1.000
_cell.length_b   1.000
_cell.length_c   1.000
_cell.angle_alpha   90.00
_cell.angle_beta   90.00
_cell.angle_gamma   90.00
#
_symmetry.space_group_name_H-M   'P 1'
#
loop_
_entity.id
_entity.type
_entity.pdbx_description
1 polymer ?
#
loop_
_entity_poly.entity_id
_entity_poly.type
_entity_poly.pdbx_seq_one_letter_code
_entity_poly.pdbx_strand_id
1 'polypeptide(L)'
;MRGSKDVALRGRSAAVFHKLVALITALAVLAPSFAWATTPYTVLWMSRQDATSCADPELETEGAAIFEVNQTPLPTYGIPGAVEIYGDGSASNMLEAEFDSVLLRMGANDFHFGVHVNGGDWCTHAHDVVHLVSEPLGLNKPLFDIRRDGTGFEGDTDVDLSLAEINPALARDIAELEVAIGKLMEAILRNAAKIADLRARMDLLRQLDTELHDLVTRPLDEISRTELDAILDRYKDVVDPATRAAMEQLVDDLKRSVSDLEDELARLMDEFGAQADEVADLATQDARAEGWNPDDPWAYALGESEVPWVEVPDIAEVDGAFDEGRDPYAAYADAVIAALEADVSGGVVVARADFVANVRAWRANSAALEIALRDRMGVSLAETNAFLKAQNRITGFVRKFMDASDWFIETPIPPDLRAQVDTVLKPRFDALADQMKDNLNLWTGDGFDLEQTQLYQTISAFAGAMSTVAEGFGAYAEVMQTLVHATTRIGVGFVPVVGPALDLCEAVTGKAWCLPSGEELSTEERIFSGVGFGLGAIGPMWRAVSRAGGLTPDAIRVAEEIAQFGEELATALRAPRRTWYKTLRGAVTSKPLDAMEKEAAKFMLDDGRALIGVGDDGVRRVLDIPKESPPSTTLGRAPDFLTVTKGNKLALTEVKDIDSATGKVDIDHALTQLENAMKKLSDKGLAGDVERLEFIIPKGAPLKNENKIVKDGYLVDALTGKRIKLEGFRNLVMVIQL
;
A
#
# COMPACT_ATOMS: atom_id res chain seq x y z
N MET A 1 -34.68 22.67 -27.03
CA MET A 1 -34.46 23.11 -25.64
C MET A 1 -33.16 22.49 -25.15
N ARG A 2 -32.15 23.33 -24.85
CA ARG A 2 -30.80 22.90 -24.44
C ARG A 2 -30.62 23.15 -22.94
N GLY A 3 -29.95 22.19 -22.28
CA GLY A 3 -29.16 22.41 -21.07
C GLY A 3 -29.79 21.90 -19.77
N SER A 4 -29.24 20.82 -19.22
CA SER A 4 -28.97 20.64 -17.77
C SER A 4 -28.76 19.16 -17.39
N LYS A 5 -27.68 18.52 -17.86
CA LYS A 5 -27.16 17.30 -17.21
C LYS A 5 -25.62 17.24 -17.10
N ASP A 6 -24.88 18.00 -17.91
CA ASP A 6 -23.40 18.03 -17.86
C ASP A 6 -22.77 18.81 -16.69
N VAL A 7 -23.57 19.53 -15.89
CA VAL A 7 -23.02 20.35 -14.78
C VAL A 7 -22.85 19.53 -13.48
N ALA A 8 -23.60 18.44 -13.29
CA ALA A 8 -23.60 17.71 -12.03
C ALA A 8 -22.41 16.76 -11.84
N LEU A 9 -21.88 16.17 -12.92
CA LEU A 9 -20.74 15.24 -12.86
C LEU A 9 -19.38 15.94 -12.88
N ARG A 10 -19.27 17.12 -13.51
CA ARG A 10 -18.08 17.99 -13.36
C ARG A 10 -18.00 18.66 -11.98
N GLY A 11 -19.12 18.81 -11.28
CA GLY A 11 -19.18 19.38 -9.94
C GLY A 11 -18.57 18.50 -8.84
N ARG A 12 -18.60 17.16 -8.97
CA ARG A 12 -18.03 16.25 -7.95
C ARG A 12 -16.51 16.14 -8.05
N SER A 13 -15.96 16.05 -9.25
CA SER A 13 -14.51 16.06 -9.45
C SER A 13 -13.91 17.44 -9.16
N ALA A 14 -14.63 18.53 -9.51
CA ALA A 14 -14.22 19.88 -9.13
C ALA A 14 -14.33 20.13 -7.62
N ALA A 15 -15.29 19.52 -6.90
CA ALA A 15 -15.39 19.67 -5.44
C ALA A 15 -14.28 18.90 -4.69
N VAL A 16 -13.83 17.75 -5.21
CA VAL A 16 -12.66 17.04 -4.67
C VAL A 16 -11.38 17.79 -5.03
N PHE A 17 -11.25 18.31 -6.26
CA PHE A 17 -10.11 19.13 -6.66
C PHE A 17 -10.10 20.49 -5.96
N HIS A 18 -11.25 21.10 -5.65
CA HIS A 18 -11.35 22.30 -4.81
C HIS A 18 -11.07 21.99 -3.35
N LYS A 19 -11.40 20.79 -2.84
CA LYS A 19 -10.98 20.35 -1.51
C LYS A 19 -9.50 20.04 -1.45
N LEU A 20 -8.91 19.48 -2.51
CA LEU A 20 -7.48 19.16 -2.61
C LEU A 20 -6.65 20.42 -2.87
N VAL A 21 -7.16 21.35 -3.69
CA VAL A 21 -6.60 22.69 -3.85
C VAL A 21 -6.83 23.49 -2.59
N ALA A 22 -7.96 23.41 -1.89
CA ALA A 22 -8.11 24.05 -0.57
C ALA A 22 -7.23 23.40 0.50
N LEU A 23 -6.91 22.11 0.40
CA LEU A 23 -5.97 21.41 1.28
C LEU A 23 -4.52 21.78 0.95
N ILE A 24 -4.16 21.90 -0.34
CA ILE A 24 -2.84 22.35 -0.82
C ILE A 24 -2.68 23.85 -0.60
N THR A 25 -3.75 24.64 -0.67
CA THR A 25 -3.77 26.08 -0.34
C THR A 25 -3.81 26.26 1.18
N ALA A 26 -4.44 25.38 1.95
CA ALA A 26 -4.29 25.32 3.41
C ALA A 26 -2.87 24.89 3.80
N LEU A 27 -2.26 23.94 3.10
CA LEU A 27 -0.85 23.53 3.26
C LEU A 27 0.15 24.59 2.77
N ALA A 28 -0.23 25.43 1.81
CA ALA A 28 0.57 26.57 1.33
C ALA A 28 0.34 27.85 2.14
N VAL A 29 -0.80 27.97 2.85
CA VAL A 29 -1.04 28.96 3.92
C VAL A 29 -0.42 28.47 5.25
N LEU A 30 -0.16 27.16 5.38
CA LEU A 30 0.68 26.51 6.40
C LEU A 30 2.13 26.32 5.92
N ALA A 31 2.54 26.90 4.78
CA ALA A 31 3.94 27.25 4.62
C ALA A 31 4.27 28.13 5.83
N PRO A 32 5.37 27.87 6.56
CA PRO A 32 5.61 28.51 7.84
C PRO A 32 5.50 30.01 7.64
N SER A 33 4.39 30.58 8.13
CA SER A 33 4.30 31.99 8.44
C SER A 33 5.58 32.25 9.21
N PHE A 34 6.45 33.10 8.66
CA PHE A 34 7.70 33.57 9.27
C PHE A 34 7.70 33.33 10.78
N ALA A 35 8.62 32.51 11.26
CA ALA A 35 8.77 32.12 12.65
C ALA A 35 8.27 33.22 13.63
N TRP A 36 7.08 33.03 14.21
CA TRP A 36 6.69 33.72 15.44
C TRP A 36 7.38 32.99 16.59
N ALA A 37 8.70 33.09 16.66
CA ALA A 37 9.41 33.02 17.92
C ALA A 37 9.49 34.47 18.39
N THR A 38 8.43 34.94 19.04
CA THR A 38 8.37 36.29 19.63
C THR A 38 7.68 36.28 21.00
N THR A 39 7.67 35.15 21.71
CA THR A 39 6.98 35.11 23.01
C THR A 39 7.89 35.81 24.02
N PRO A 40 7.49 36.96 24.59
CA PRO A 40 8.35 37.70 25.50
C PRO A 40 8.50 36.97 26.83
N TYR A 41 9.73 36.99 27.33
CA TYR A 41 10.11 36.49 28.63
C TYR A 41 10.89 37.56 29.39
N THR A 42 10.79 37.52 30.71
CA THR A 42 11.50 38.42 31.61
C THR A 42 12.12 37.60 32.73
N VAL A 43 13.41 37.77 32.97
CA VAL A 43 14.02 37.37 34.23
C VAL A 43 13.74 38.49 35.23
N LEU A 44 12.82 38.24 36.16
CA LEU A 44 12.43 39.19 37.19
C LEU A 44 13.22 38.91 38.47
N TRP A 45 13.97 39.90 38.94
CA TRP A 45 14.80 39.81 40.12
C TRP A 45 14.34 40.81 41.18
N MET A 46 13.94 40.30 42.34
CA MET A 46 13.69 41.09 43.54
C MET A 46 14.89 40.99 44.46
N SER A 47 15.49 42.13 44.79
CA SER A 47 16.54 42.21 45.81
C SER A 47 16.00 42.92 47.04
N ARG A 48 16.16 42.32 48.22
CA ARG A 48 15.80 42.92 49.51
C ARG A 48 17.01 42.95 50.41
N GLN A 49 17.28 44.09 51.00
CA GLN A 49 18.45 44.34 51.84
C GLN A 49 18.03 44.64 53.26
N ASP A 50 18.75 44.07 54.22
CA ASP A 50 18.50 44.30 55.64
C ASP A 50 18.93 45.72 56.05
N ALA A 51 18.34 46.24 57.13
CA ALA A 51 18.60 47.61 57.61
C ALA A 51 20.06 47.88 58.00
N THR A 52 20.84 46.84 58.26
CA THR A 52 22.28 46.93 58.59
C THR A 52 23.17 46.69 57.38
N SER A 53 22.59 46.43 56.21
CA SER A 53 23.33 46.19 54.97
C SER A 53 23.95 47.48 54.45
N CYS A 54 25.16 47.39 53.92
CA CYS A 54 25.83 48.48 53.20
C CYS A 54 25.72 48.36 51.67
N ALA A 55 25.00 47.36 51.17
CA ALA A 55 24.72 47.21 49.75
C ALA A 55 23.79 48.32 49.25
N ASP A 56 23.92 48.67 47.99
CA ASP A 56 22.98 49.56 47.28
C ASP A 56 21.89 48.70 46.63
N PRO A 57 20.59 49.00 46.79
CA PRO A 57 19.51 48.27 46.13
C PRO A 57 19.40 48.55 44.62
N GLU A 58 20.12 49.55 44.09
CA GLU A 58 20.16 49.88 42.66
C GLU A 58 21.35 49.22 41.93
N LEU A 59 21.25 49.13 40.59
CA LEU A 59 22.37 48.70 39.75
C LEU A 59 23.44 49.78 39.68
N GLU A 60 24.71 49.36 39.71
CA GLU A 60 25.83 50.28 39.44
C GLU A 60 25.87 50.75 37.99
N THR A 61 25.48 49.87 37.07
CA THR A 61 25.45 50.15 35.64
C THR A 61 24.22 49.49 35.04
N GLU A 62 23.24 50.32 34.66
CA GLU A 62 22.08 49.90 33.88
C GLU A 62 22.52 49.21 32.58
N GLY A 63 21.90 48.08 32.25
CA GLY A 63 22.25 47.25 31.10
C GLY A 63 23.45 46.33 31.31
N ALA A 64 24.01 46.23 32.53
CA ALA A 64 24.98 45.20 32.86
C ALA A 64 24.38 43.80 32.68
N ALA A 65 25.16 42.87 32.15
CA ALA A 65 24.72 41.50 31.93
C ALA A 65 24.86 40.65 33.21
N ILE A 66 23.88 40.80 34.10
CA ILE A 66 23.81 40.08 35.39
C ILE A 66 23.26 38.66 35.21
N PHE A 67 22.50 38.44 34.13
CA PHE A 67 21.92 37.14 33.77
C PHE A 67 22.43 36.66 32.43
N GLU A 68 22.53 35.34 32.27
CA GLU A 68 22.67 34.72 30.95
C GLU A 68 21.62 33.63 30.78
N VAL A 69 21.14 33.42 29.56
CA VAL A 69 20.28 32.29 29.19
C VAL A 69 20.94 31.53 28.05
N ASN A 70 21.17 30.23 28.22
CA ASN A 70 21.85 29.37 27.25
C ASN A 70 23.14 30.03 26.71
N GLN A 71 23.97 30.58 27.60
CA GLN A 71 25.23 31.29 27.29
C GLN A 71 25.05 32.61 26.51
N THR A 72 23.83 33.15 26.49
CA THR A 72 23.53 34.46 25.89
C THR A 72 23.34 35.49 27.01
N PRO A 73 24.23 36.47 27.13
CA PRO A 73 24.12 37.51 28.15
C PRO A 73 22.86 38.38 27.95
N LEU A 74 22.16 38.68 29.03
CA LEU A 74 20.93 39.48 29.04
C LEU A 74 21.18 40.82 29.74
N PRO A 75 20.87 41.97 29.10
CA PRO A 75 21.01 43.26 29.74
C PRO A 75 19.94 43.43 30.83
N THR A 76 20.37 43.74 32.05
CA THR A 76 19.49 43.90 33.21
C THR A 76 19.28 45.38 33.52
N TYR A 77 18.03 45.74 33.83
CA TYR A 77 17.63 47.10 34.17
C TYR A 77 16.86 47.16 35.48
N GLY A 78 16.98 48.27 36.20
CA GLY A 78 16.11 48.57 37.34
C GLY A 78 14.71 48.97 36.87
N ILE A 79 13.66 48.46 37.53
CA ILE A 79 12.28 48.87 37.23
C ILE A 79 12.05 50.28 37.80
N PRO A 80 11.68 51.28 36.98
CA PRO A 80 11.54 52.66 37.45
C PRO A 80 10.54 52.80 38.60
N GLY A 81 11.01 53.33 39.74
CA GLY A 81 10.18 53.57 40.92
C GLY A 81 9.88 52.34 41.78
N ALA A 82 10.53 51.19 41.51
CA ALA A 82 10.38 49.98 42.31
C ALA A 82 11.21 49.95 43.61
N VAL A 83 12.08 50.95 43.82
CA VAL A 83 12.86 51.07 45.05
C VAL A 83 11.93 51.48 46.21
N GLU A 84 11.90 50.65 47.24
CA GLU A 84 11.16 50.92 48.47
C GLU A 84 12.11 50.95 49.68
N ILE A 85 12.01 51.99 50.50
CA ILE A 85 12.71 52.08 51.79
C ILE A 85 11.67 51.93 52.89
N TYR A 86 11.85 50.92 53.73
CA TYR A 86 10.93 50.59 54.80
C TYR A 86 11.27 51.33 56.09
N GLY A 87 10.29 51.46 56.99
CA GLY A 87 10.42 52.23 58.24
C GLY A 87 11.44 51.66 59.24
N ASP A 88 11.90 50.42 59.04
CA ASP A 88 12.98 49.77 59.79
C ASP A 88 14.38 50.04 59.20
N GLY A 89 14.47 50.73 58.07
CA GLY A 89 15.72 51.03 57.35
C GLY A 89 16.11 49.96 56.32
N SER A 90 15.36 48.85 56.20
CA SER A 90 15.55 47.90 55.10
C SER A 90 15.11 48.52 53.77
N ALA A 91 15.68 48.04 52.67
CA ALA A 91 15.35 48.51 51.33
C ALA A 91 15.07 47.34 50.39
N SER A 92 14.24 47.53 49.38
CA SER A 92 14.04 46.56 48.30
C SER A 92 14.02 47.25 46.95
N ASN A 93 14.30 46.48 45.90
CA ASN A 93 14.17 46.91 44.52
C ASN A 93 13.75 45.72 43.64
N MET A 94 13.14 46.03 42.49
CA MET A 94 12.86 45.07 41.44
C MET A 94 13.61 45.44 40.17
N LEU A 95 14.17 44.41 39.55
CA LEU A 95 15.00 44.50 38.35
C LEU A 95 14.51 43.48 37.33
N GLU A 96 14.76 43.76 36.06
CA GLU A 96 14.29 42.93 34.96
C GLU A 96 15.34 42.78 33.87
N ALA A 97 15.39 41.58 33.28
CA ALA A 97 16.10 41.34 32.03
C ALA A 97 15.12 40.72 31.03
N GLU A 98 14.66 41.53 30.07
CA GLU A 98 13.72 41.11 29.04
C GLU A 98 14.45 40.40 27.90
N PHE A 99 13.84 39.33 27.38
CA PHE A 99 14.35 38.60 26.22
C PHE A 99 13.23 37.83 25.51
N ASP A 100 13.55 37.28 24.34
CA ASP A 100 12.58 36.58 23.51
C ASP A 100 12.75 35.06 23.58
N SER A 101 11.65 34.32 23.41
CA SER A 101 11.65 32.85 23.38
C SER A 101 12.55 32.24 22.30
N VAL A 102 13.03 33.00 21.32
CA VAL A 102 14.12 32.60 20.39
C VAL A 102 15.37 32.10 21.12
N LEU A 103 15.67 32.63 22.31
CA LEU A 103 16.83 32.21 23.09
C LEU A 103 16.58 30.92 23.89
N LEU A 104 15.34 30.41 23.89
CA LEU A 104 14.92 29.22 24.60
C LEU A 104 14.84 28.01 23.67
N ARG A 105 15.07 26.84 24.24
CA ARG A 105 15.03 25.53 23.58
C ARG A 105 13.99 24.66 24.25
N MET A 106 13.33 23.81 23.47
CA MET A 106 12.43 22.81 24.02
C MET A 106 13.20 21.83 24.90
N GLY A 107 12.71 21.59 26.12
CA GLY A 107 13.43 20.87 27.17
C GLY A 107 14.26 21.82 28.04
N ALA A 108 15.46 21.39 28.43
CA ALA A 108 16.30 22.09 29.40
C ALA A 108 16.89 23.39 28.85
N ASN A 109 16.80 24.46 29.64
CA ASN A 109 17.41 25.76 29.41
C ASN A 109 18.24 26.16 30.61
N ASP A 110 19.48 26.53 30.35
CA ASP A 110 20.44 26.94 31.36
C ASP A 110 20.31 28.44 31.63
N PHE A 111 20.21 28.82 32.89
CA PHE A 111 20.16 30.20 33.36
C PHE A 111 21.30 30.45 34.33
N HIS A 112 22.06 31.49 34.06
CA HIS A 112 23.16 31.94 34.89
C HIS A 112 22.78 33.24 35.62
N PHE A 113 23.19 33.37 36.89
CA PHE A 113 23.04 34.59 37.68
C PHE A 113 24.36 34.94 38.39
N GLY A 114 24.90 36.11 38.06
CA GLY A 114 26.13 36.65 38.64
C GLY A 114 25.92 38.06 39.19
N VAL A 115 25.94 38.21 40.52
CA VAL A 115 25.77 39.51 41.20
C VAL A 115 26.95 39.82 42.11
N HIS A 116 27.53 41.00 41.96
CA HIS A 116 28.64 41.47 42.81
C HIS A 116 28.16 42.50 43.84
N VAL A 117 29.02 42.80 44.82
CA VAL A 117 28.69 43.67 45.96
C VAL A 117 29.31 45.04 45.78
N ASN A 118 28.50 46.08 45.94
CA ASN A 118 28.95 47.46 45.99
C ASN A 118 28.79 48.00 47.42
N GLY A 119 29.90 48.35 48.07
CA GLY A 119 29.92 48.80 49.47
C GLY A 119 30.81 47.98 50.41
N GLY A 120 31.30 46.83 49.95
CA GLY A 120 32.26 45.97 50.66
C GLY A 120 31.60 44.71 51.26
N ASP A 121 32.29 43.59 51.10
CA ASP A 121 31.77 42.24 51.43
C ASP A 121 31.46 42.06 52.93
N TRP A 122 32.02 42.88 53.81
CA TRP A 122 31.95 42.67 55.26
C TRP A 122 30.61 43.11 55.90
N CYS A 123 29.76 43.83 55.17
CA CYS A 123 28.49 44.38 55.67
C CYS A 123 27.30 44.18 54.73
N THR A 124 27.39 43.27 53.76
CA THR A 124 26.29 43.01 52.81
C THR A 124 25.39 41.89 53.28
N HIS A 125 24.12 42.24 53.48
CA HIS A 125 23.03 41.34 53.88
C HIS A 125 21.84 41.56 52.94
N ALA A 126 21.66 40.63 52.00
CA ALA A 126 20.62 40.72 50.98
C ALA A 126 19.94 39.36 50.72
N HIS A 127 18.68 39.42 50.31
CA HIS A 127 17.88 38.29 49.85
C HIS A 127 17.43 38.56 48.42
N ASP A 128 17.93 37.74 47.49
CA ASP A 128 17.71 37.85 46.06
C ASP A 128 16.81 36.70 45.61
N VAL A 129 15.67 37.04 45.01
CA VAL A 129 14.70 36.09 44.48
C VAL A 129 14.51 36.37 43.00
N VAL A 130 14.78 35.37 42.16
CA VAL A 130 14.79 35.49 40.71
C VAL A 130 13.79 34.50 40.12
N HIS A 131 12.94 34.99 39.22
CA HIS A 131 11.96 34.18 38.50
C HIS A 131 12.05 34.39 36.99
N LEU A 132 11.77 33.33 36.23
CA LEU A 132 11.45 33.41 34.82
C LEU A 132 9.95 33.66 34.67
N VAL A 133 9.59 34.78 34.04
CA VAL A 133 8.20 35.20 33.86
C VAL A 133 7.89 35.33 32.38
N SER A 134 6.69 34.90 31.97
CA SER A 134 6.11 35.27 30.68
C SER A 134 4.64 35.61 30.90
N GLU A 135 4.32 36.90 30.84
CA GLU A 135 2.97 37.41 31.04
C GLU A 135 1.96 36.81 30.04
N PRO A 136 2.24 36.70 28.72
CA PRO A 136 1.30 36.13 27.76
C PRO A 136 0.94 34.66 28.02
N LEU A 137 1.80 33.93 28.73
CA LEU A 137 1.62 32.53 29.08
C LEU A 137 1.10 32.32 30.51
N GLY A 138 1.06 33.38 31.32
CA GLY A 138 0.84 33.27 32.77
C GLY A 138 1.93 32.44 33.46
N LEU A 139 3.12 32.37 32.89
CA LEU A 139 4.23 31.55 33.38
C LEU A 139 5.02 32.33 34.43
N ASN A 140 5.28 31.70 35.57
CA ASN A 140 6.19 32.20 36.60
C ASN A 140 6.90 31.00 37.23
N LYS A 141 8.19 30.84 36.92
CA LYS A 141 9.03 29.73 37.42
C LYS A 141 10.18 30.29 38.25
N PRO A 142 10.44 29.75 39.45
CA PRO A 142 11.60 30.17 40.25
C PRO A 142 12.89 29.74 39.56
N LEU A 143 13.86 30.66 39.48
CA LEU A 143 15.21 30.39 39.01
C LEU A 143 16.17 30.31 40.20
N PHE A 144 16.16 31.34 41.05
CA PHE A 144 17.07 31.44 42.19
C PHE A 144 16.36 32.02 43.43
N ASP A 145 16.75 31.53 44.60
CA ASP A 145 16.36 32.07 45.91
C ASP A 145 17.61 32.04 46.81
N ILE A 146 18.27 33.18 46.95
CA ILE A 146 19.63 33.28 47.48
C ILE A 146 19.68 34.33 48.59
N ARG A 147 20.27 33.95 49.73
CA ARG A 147 20.66 34.90 50.77
C ARG A 147 22.15 35.16 50.69
N ARG A 148 22.53 36.42 50.55
CA ARG A 148 23.91 36.89 50.52
C ARG A 148 24.26 37.54 51.86
N ASP A 149 25.18 36.90 52.58
CA ASP A 149 25.82 37.40 53.80
C ASP A 149 27.33 37.49 53.52
N GLY A 150 27.80 38.52 52.82
CA GLY A 150 29.20 38.57 52.38
C GLY A 150 29.44 39.11 50.98
N THR A 151 30.30 38.41 50.23
CA THR A 151 30.69 38.66 48.83
C THR A 151 29.53 38.45 47.83
N GLY A 152 29.79 38.70 46.55
CA GLY A 152 28.87 38.39 45.45
C GLY A 152 28.48 36.92 45.32
N PHE A 153 27.47 36.64 44.51
CA PHE A 153 26.98 35.31 44.16
C PHE A 153 27.21 35.04 42.67
N GLU A 154 27.53 33.79 42.35
CA GLU A 154 27.64 33.26 41.00
C GLU A 154 27.02 31.86 40.99
N GLY A 155 26.10 31.56 40.07
CA GLY A 155 25.54 30.23 39.96
C GLY A 155 24.61 30.01 38.76
N ASP A 156 24.43 28.73 38.43
CA ASP A 156 23.64 28.26 37.30
C ASP A 156 22.41 27.47 37.79
N THR A 157 21.33 27.49 37.00
CA THR A 157 20.10 26.72 37.24
C THR A 157 19.48 26.30 35.91
N ASP A 158 18.87 25.13 35.87
CA ASP A 158 18.22 24.61 34.66
C ASP A 158 16.69 24.64 34.80
N VAL A 159 16.01 25.09 33.74
CA VAL A 159 14.54 25.04 33.64
C VAL A 159 14.09 24.31 32.38
N ASP A 160 13.27 23.28 32.58
CA ASP A 160 12.58 22.60 31.50
C ASP A 160 11.35 23.38 31.02
N LEU A 161 11.30 23.62 29.71
CA LEU A 161 10.20 24.28 29.02
C LEU A 161 9.65 23.39 27.89
N SER A 162 8.33 23.23 27.88
CA SER A 162 7.60 22.51 26.84
C SER A 162 7.45 23.36 25.57
N LEU A 163 7.09 22.70 24.45
CA LEU A 163 6.79 23.40 23.20
C LEU A 163 5.66 24.43 23.37
N ALA A 164 4.66 24.14 24.21
CA ALA A 164 3.56 25.07 24.48
C ALA A 164 4.00 26.32 25.25
N GLU A 165 5.05 26.21 26.07
CA GLU A 165 5.65 27.34 26.76
C GLU A 165 6.54 28.16 25.80
N ILE A 166 7.24 27.54 24.85
CA ILE A 166 8.16 28.28 23.96
C ILE A 166 7.45 28.84 22.72
N ASN A 167 6.60 28.03 22.10
CA ASN A 167 5.85 28.33 20.90
C ASN A 167 4.39 27.80 21.01
N PRO A 168 3.51 28.54 21.70
CA PRO A 168 2.13 28.12 21.94
C PRO A 168 1.30 27.97 20.66
N ALA A 169 1.61 28.76 19.61
CA ALA A 169 0.92 28.67 18.34
C ALA A 169 1.22 27.33 17.64
N LEU A 170 2.50 26.97 17.53
CA LEU A 170 2.91 25.70 16.94
C LEU A 170 2.40 24.50 17.73
N ALA A 171 2.42 24.56 19.06
CA ALA A 171 1.87 23.51 19.92
C ALA A 171 0.36 23.29 19.69
N ARG A 172 -0.40 24.37 19.51
CA ARG A 172 -1.83 24.30 19.18
C ARG A 172 -2.07 23.70 17.79
N ASP A 173 -1.31 24.14 16.79
CA ASP A 173 -1.46 23.67 15.42
C ASP A 173 -1.15 22.16 15.30
N ILE A 174 -0.17 21.66 16.06
CA ILE A 174 0.12 20.22 16.16
C ILE A 174 -1.05 19.46 16.81
N ALA A 175 -1.60 19.97 17.91
CA ALA A 175 -2.75 19.34 18.57
C ALA A 175 -4.00 19.31 17.68
N GLU A 176 -4.25 20.37 16.90
CA GLU A 176 -5.34 20.41 15.92
C GLU A 176 -5.14 19.39 14.79
N LEU A 177 -3.90 19.21 14.32
CA LEU A 177 -3.55 18.21 13.32
C LEU A 177 -3.78 16.78 13.85
N GLU A 178 -3.39 16.49 15.09
CA GLU A 178 -3.62 15.17 15.71
C GLU A 178 -5.11 14.83 15.80
N VAL A 179 -5.96 15.80 16.18
CA VAL A 179 -7.42 15.63 16.18
C VAL A 179 -7.97 15.39 14.77
N ALA A 180 -7.45 16.08 13.76
CA ALA A 180 -7.84 15.88 12.37
C ALA A 180 -7.48 14.48 11.85
N ILE A 181 -6.29 13.99 12.20
CA ILE A 181 -5.83 12.63 11.88
C ILE A 181 -6.74 11.58 12.54
N GLY A 182 -7.06 11.73 13.82
CA GLY A 182 -7.96 10.82 14.54
C GLY A 182 -9.35 10.71 13.89
N LYS A 183 -9.93 11.84 13.49
CA LYS A 183 -11.21 11.88 12.75
C LYS A 183 -11.13 11.13 11.41
N LEU A 184 -9.98 11.22 10.74
CA LEU A 184 -9.74 10.56 9.46
C LEU A 184 -9.57 9.04 9.63
N MET A 185 -8.87 8.60 10.69
CA MET A 185 -8.77 7.19 11.06
C MET A 185 -10.14 6.58 11.38
N GLU A 186 -10.98 7.26 12.15
CA GLU A 186 -12.34 6.79 12.41
C GLU A 186 -13.19 6.70 11.14
N ALA A 187 -13.04 7.65 10.21
CA ALA A 187 -13.73 7.62 8.93
C ALA A 187 -13.29 6.41 8.09
N ILE A 188 -11.99 6.09 8.08
CA ILE A 188 -11.45 4.90 7.42
C ILE A 188 -12.03 3.62 8.04
N LEU A 189 -12.09 3.53 9.38
CA LEU A 189 -12.65 2.36 10.07
C LEU A 189 -14.15 2.17 9.78
N ARG A 190 -14.93 3.26 9.79
CA ARG A 190 -16.36 3.22 9.39
C ARG A 190 -16.53 2.79 7.93
N ASN A 191 -15.66 3.28 7.03
CA ASN A 191 -15.68 2.89 5.63
C ASN A 191 -15.26 1.42 5.43
N ALA A 192 -14.30 0.90 6.21
CA ALA A 192 -13.89 -0.50 6.15
C ALA A 192 -15.03 -1.46 6.53
N ALA A 193 -15.79 -1.14 7.58
CA ALA A 193 -16.99 -1.91 7.94
C ALA A 193 -18.07 -1.86 6.85
N LYS A 194 -18.26 -0.70 6.22
CA LYS A 194 -19.18 -0.54 5.08
C LYS A 194 -18.71 -1.32 3.85
N ILE A 195 -17.41 -1.39 3.59
CA ILE A 195 -16.83 -2.18 2.48
C ILE A 195 -16.99 -3.67 2.73
N ALA A 196 -16.88 -4.14 3.97
CA ALA A 196 -17.15 -5.55 4.31
C ALA A 196 -18.62 -5.92 4.08
N ASP A 197 -19.56 -5.06 4.50
CA ASP A 197 -21.00 -5.24 4.22
C ASP A 197 -21.30 -5.20 2.72
N LEU A 198 -20.72 -4.24 1.99
CA LEU A 198 -20.89 -4.13 0.53
C LEU A 198 -20.28 -5.32 -0.22
N ARG A 199 -19.16 -5.89 0.25
CA ARG A 199 -18.57 -7.11 -0.33
C ARG A 199 -19.48 -8.32 -0.10
N ALA A 200 -20.02 -8.50 1.11
CA ALA A 200 -20.96 -9.57 1.39
C ALA A 200 -22.23 -9.46 0.53
N ARG A 201 -22.75 -8.23 0.33
CA ARG A 201 -23.87 -7.98 -0.61
C ARG A 201 -23.49 -8.27 -2.05
N MET A 202 -22.28 -7.91 -2.48
CA MET A 202 -21.80 -8.16 -3.85
C MET A 202 -21.58 -9.65 -4.14
N ASP A 203 -21.12 -10.41 -3.15
CA ASP A 203 -20.98 -11.87 -3.26
C ASP A 203 -22.35 -12.54 -3.39
N LEU A 204 -23.36 -12.08 -2.64
CA LEU A 204 -24.75 -12.52 -2.78
C LEU A 204 -25.34 -12.15 -4.16
N LEU A 205 -25.06 -10.94 -4.67
CA LEU A 205 -25.51 -10.54 -6.01
C LEU A 205 -24.83 -11.34 -7.14
N ARG A 206 -23.56 -11.71 -6.98
CA ARG A 206 -22.85 -12.60 -7.93
C ARG A 206 -23.41 -14.03 -7.90
N GLN A 207 -23.80 -14.50 -6.72
CA GLN A 207 -24.45 -15.79 -6.57
C GLN A 207 -25.84 -15.78 -7.23
N LEU A 208 -26.60 -14.69 -7.05
CA LEU A 208 -27.87 -14.48 -7.76
C LEU A 208 -27.67 -14.47 -9.29
N ASP A 209 -26.66 -13.75 -9.79
CA ASP A 209 -26.32 -13.72 -11.23
C ASP A 209 -25.99 -15.13 -11.77
N THR A 210 -25.26 -15.93 -10.99
CA THR A 210 -24.95 -17.32 -11.33
C THR A 210 -26.21 -18.21 -11.34
N GLU A 211 -27.07 -18.09 -10.33
CA GLU A 211 -28.35 -18.84 -10.26
C GLU A 211 -29.31 -18.44 -11.39
N LEU A 212 -29.34 -17.16 -11.79
CA LEU A 212 -30.11 -16.68 -12.94
C LEU A 212 -29.52 -17.15 -14.28
N HIS A 213 -28.19 -17.18 -14.42
CA HIS A 213 -27.54 -17.69 -15.63
C HIS A 213 -27.79 -19.20 -15.80
N ASP A 214 -27.70 -19.97 -14.71
CA ASP A 214 -28.03 -21.40 -14.70
C ASP A 214 -29.48 -21.63 -15.14
N LEU A 215 -30.42 -20.85 -14.61
CA LEU A 215 -31.83 -20.83 -15.02
C LEU A 215 -32.03 -20.62 -16.53
N VAL A 216 -31.29 -19.68 -17.14
CA VAL A 216 -31.40 -19.38 -18.59
C VAL A 216 -30.82 -20.49 -19.46
N THR A 217 -29.95 -21.34 -18.91
CA THR A 217 -29.36 -22.47 -19.64
C THR A 217 -30.17 -23.77 -19.55
N ARG A 218 -31.21 -23.82 -18.70
CA ARG A 218 -32.04 -25.00 -18.52
C ARG A 218 -33.17 -25.07 -19.55
N PRO A 219 -33.55 -26.28 -20.01
CA PRO A 219 -34.78 -26.49 -20.79
C PRO A 219 -36.01 -25.95 -20.04
N LEU A 220 -36.89 -25.25 -20.74
CA LEU A 220 -38.04 -24.53 -20.16
C LEU A 220 -39.03 -25.44 -19.41
N ASP A 221 -39.09 -26.73 -19.76
CA ASP A 221 -39.90 -27.76 -19.12
C ASP A 221 -39.33 -28.28 -17.79
N GLU A 222 -38.05 -28.00 -17.51
CA GLU A 222 -37.37 -28.41 -16.28
C GLU A 222 -37.42 -27.35 -15.17
N ILE A 223 -37.86 -26.12 -15.47
CA ILE A 223 -37.87 -25.00 -14.52
C ILE A 223 -39.20 -24.95 -13.77
N SER A 224 -39.21 -25.31 -12.47
CA SER A 224 -40.44 -25.26 -11.67
C SER A 224 -40.67 -23.90 -11.01
N ARG A 225 -41.95 -23.51 -10.83
CA ARG A 225 -42.31 -22.28 -10.08
C ARG A 225 -41.72 -22.25 -8.67
N THR A 226 -41.68 -23.40 -8.00
CA THR A 226 -41.10 -23.57 -6.68
C THR A 226 -39.59 -23.29 -6.62
N GLU A 227 -38.84 -23.58 -7.70
CA GLU A 227 -37.40 -23.28 -7.76
C GLU A 227 -37.16 -21.78 -7.95
N LEU A 228 -37.96 -21.12 -8.79
CA LEU A 228 -37.92 -19.67 -9.02
C LEU A 228 -38.27 -18.87 -7.76
N ASP A 229 -39.35 -19.26 -7.05
CA ASP A 229 -39.75 -18.63 -5.79
C ASP A 229 -38.67 -18.80 -4.71
N ALA A 230 -38.01 -19.97 -4.66
CA ALA A 230 -36.92 -20.23 -3.71
C ALA A 230 -35.65 -19.40 -4.00
N ILE A 231 -35.38 -19.07 -5.26
CA ILE A 231 -34.29 -18.16 -5.65
C ILE A 231 -34.64 -16.74 -5.22
N LEU A 232 -35.84 -16.25 -5.54
CA LEU A 232 -36.28 -14.91 -5.14
C LEU A 232 -36.33 -14.71 -3.62
N ASP A 233 -36.75 -15.72 -2.85
CA ASP A 233 -36.78 -15.65 -1.39
C ASP A 233 -35.39 -15.63 -0.73
N ARG A 234 -34.38 -16.27 -1.34
CA ARG A 234 -32.99 -16.24 -0.83
C ARG A 234 -32.34 -14.87 -0.92
N TYR A 235 -32.74 -14.05 -1.89
CA TYR A 235 -32.10 -12.75 -2.16
C TYR A 235 -32.97 -11.54 -1.79
N LYS A 236 -34.13 -11.77 -1.15
CA LYS A 236 -35.13 -10.74 -0.79
C LYS A 236 -34.59 -9.54 0.01
N ASP A 237 -33.52 -9.74 0.78
CA ASP A 237 -32.92 -8.71 1.63
C ASP A 237 -31.72 -7.99 0.96
N VAL A 238 -31.37 -8.42 -0.26
CA VAL A 238 -30.20 -7.95 -1.03
C VAL A 238 -30.63 -7.07 -2.20
N VAL A 239 -31.75 -7.40 -2.86
CA VAL A 239 -32.32 -6.63 -3.98
C VAL A 239 -33.42 -5.69 -3.51
N ASP A 240 -33.49 -4.48 -4.06
CA ASP A 240 -34.50 -3.51 -3.67
C ASP A 240 -35.90 -3.92 -4.19
N PRO A 241 -37.00 -3.41 -3.57
CA PRO A 241 -38.35 -3.83 -3.92
C PRO A 241 -38.75 -3.58 -5.39
N ALA A 242 -38.17 -2.57 -6.04
CA ALA A 242 -38.48 -2.28 -7.44
C ALA A 242 -37.78 -3.28 -8.36
N THR A 243 -36.52 -3.63 -8.07
CA THR A 243 -35.80 -4.68 -8.79
C THR A 243 -36.45 -6.05 -8.60
N ARG A 244 -36.93 -6.35 -7.39
CA ARG A 244 -37.73 -7.56 -7.13
C ARG A 244 -39.00 -7.61 -7.98
N ALA A 245 -39.78 -6.53 -8.01
CA ALA A 245 -40.99 -6.47 -8.81
C ALA A 245 -40.69 -6.64 -10.32
N ALA A 246 -39.57 -6.10 -10.80
CA ALA A 246 -39.12 -6.28 -12.18
C ALA A 246 -38.71 -7.73 -12.47
N MET A 247 -38.10 -8.43 -11.52
CA MET A 247 -37.75 -9.85 -11.66
C MET A 247 -39.00 -10.75 -11.62
N GLU A 248 -39.96 -10.46 -10.76
CA GLU A 248 -41.27 -11.14 -10.72
C GLU A 248 -42.02 -10.94 -12.05
N GLN A 249 -42.00 -9.71 -12.58
CA GLN A 249 -42.59 -9.38 -13.89
C GLN A 249 -41.87 -10.10 -15.03
N LEU A 250 -40.53 -10.16 -15.04
CA LEU A 250 -39.76 -10.89 -16.04
C LEU A 250 -40.10 -12.38 -16.06
N VAL A 251 -40.28 -12.99 -14.89
CA VAL A 251 -40.67 -14.40 -14.76
C VAL A 251 -42.09 -14.63 -15.29
N ASP A 252 -43.02 -13.70 -15.07
CA ASP A 252 -44.37 -13.80 -15.60
C ASP A 252 -44.44 -13.52 -17.11
N ASP A 253 -43.62 -12.60 -17.61
CA ASP A 253 -43.46 -12.32 -19.04
C ASP A 253 -42.79 -13.50 -19.77
N LEU A 254 -41.87 -14.22 -19.12
CA LEU A 254 -41.25 -15.43 -19.67
C LEU A 254 -42.27 -16.57 -19.79
N LYS A 255 -43.10 -16.79 -18.76
CA LYS A 255 -44.20 -17.77 -18.80
C LYS A 255 -45.22 -17.43 -19.89
N ARG A 256 -45.52 -16.14 -20.06
CA ARG A 256 -46.44 -15.65 -21.08
C ARG A 256 -45.86 -15.80 -22.49
N SER A 257 -44.58 -15.48 -22.67
CA SER A 257 -43.90 -15.65 -23.95
C SER A 257 -43.85 -17.11 -24.40
N VAL A 258 -43.72 -18.06 -23.46
CA VAL A 258 -43.80 -19.50 -23.79
C VAL A 258 -45.21 -19.90 -24.22
N SER A 259 -46.24 -19.45 -23.50
CA SER A 259 -47.64 -19.71 -23.87
C SER A 259 -48.00 -19.08 -25.23
N ASP A 260 -47.58 -17.83 -25.45
CA ASP A 260 -47.83 -17.11 -26.69
C ASP A 260 -47.06 -17.76 -27.86
N LEU A 261 -45.87 -18.32 -27.63
CA LEU A 261 -45.10 -19.04 -28.66
C LEU A 261 -45.76 -20.39 -29.03
N GLU A 262 -46.33 -21.10 -28.06
CA GLU A 262 -47.08 -22.34 -28.31
C GLU A 262 -48.37 -22.07 -29.09
N ASP A 263 -49.10 -21.01 -28.73
CA ASP A 263 -50.31 -20.57 -29.43
C ASP A 263 -49.99 -20.02 -30.84
N GLU A 264 -48.89 -19.29 -31.01
CA GLU A 264 -48.45 -18.74 -32.29
C GLU A 264 -47.90 -19.84 -33.21
N LEU A 265 -47.26 -20.88 -32.68
CA LEU A 265 -46.85 -22.04 -33.46
C LEU A 265 -48.07 -22.83 -33.97
N ALA A 266 -49.11 -22.98 -33.15
CA ALA A 266 -50.38 -23.59 -33.55
C ALA A 266 -51.09 -22.74 -34.62
N ARG A 267 -51.13 -21.41 -34.44
CA ARG A 267 -51.70 -20.46 -35.41
C ARG A 267 -50.92 -20.46 -36.73
N LEU A 268 -49.58 -20.46 -36.68
CA LEU A 268 -48.73 -20.51 -37.87
C LEU A 268 -48.88 -21.84 -38.62
N MET A 269 -49.09 -22.97 -37.94
CA MET A 269 -49.36 -24.24 -38.62
C MET A 269 -50.73 -24.24 -39.31
N ASP A 270 -51.75 -23.64 -38.71
CA ASP A 270 -53.09 -23.50 -39.32
C ASP A 270 -53.11 -22.47 -40.46
N GLU A 271 -52.41 -21.36 -40.31
CA GLU A 271 -52.37 -20.25 -41.27
C GLU A 271 -51.44 -20.56 -42.45
N PHE A 272 -50.34 -21.31 -42.24
CA PHE A 272 -49.51 -21.84 -43.32
C PHE A 272 -50.23 -22.96 -44.10
N GLY A 273 -51.08 -23.75 -43.44
CA GLY A 273 -51.97 -24.70 -44.11
C GLY A 273 -53.02 -24.00 -44.99
N ALA A 274 -53.67 -22.95 -44.48
CA ALA A 274 -54.68 -22.19 -45.21
C ALA A 274 -54.08 -21.35 -46.36
N GLN A 275 -52.92 -20.72 -46.15
CA GLN A 275 -52.24 -19.92 -47.18
C GLN A 275 -51.62 -20.78 -48.29
N ALA A 276 -51.16 -21.99 -48.00
CA ALA A 276 -50.67 -22.92 -49.03
C ALA A 276 -51.82 -23.37 -49.96
N ASP A 277 -53.02 -23.60 -49.43
CA ASP A 277 -54.21 -23.94 -50.22
C ASP A 277 -54.78 -22.72 -50.99
N GLU A 278 -54.80 -21.55 -50.36
CA GLU A 278 -55.34 -20.33 -50.97
C GLU A 278 -54.40 -19.73 -52.05
N VAL A 279 -53.08 -19.81 -51.89
CA VAL A 279 -52.11 -19.36 -52.91
C VAL A 279 -52.06 -20.34 -54.10
N ALA A 280 -52.24 -21.65 -53.89
CA ALA A 280 -52.31 -22.63 -54.97
C ALA A 280 -53.56 -22.46 -55.85
N ASP A 281 -54.69 -22.12 -55.24
CA ASP A 281 -55.94 -21.84 -55.95
C ASP A 281 -55.90 -20.43 -56.61
N LEU A 282 -55.54 -19.38 -55.89
CA LEU A 282 -55.59 -18.00 -56.41
C LEU A 282 -54.57 -17.73 -57.53
N ALA A 283 -53.38 -18.34 -57.47
CA ALA A 283 -52.35 -18.15 -58.50
C ALA A 283 -52.65 -18.88 -59.83
N THR A 284 -53.58 -19.84 -59.84
CA THR A 284 -53.90 -20.63 -61.04
C THR A 284 -55.31 -20.42 -61.57
N GLN A 285 -56.18 -19.74 -60.82
CA GLN A 285 -57.61 -19.65 -61.14
C GLN A 285 -57.92 -18.68 -62.30
N ASP A 286 -57.40 -17.45 -62.28
CA ASP A 286 -57.68 -16.47 -63.35
C ASP A 286 -56.94 -16.80 -64.65
N ALA A 287 -55.72 -17.33 -64.55
CA ALA A 287 -54.93 -17.69 -65.72
C ALA A 287 -55.45 -18.97 -66.41
N ARG A 288 -55.97 -19.95 -65.66
CA ARG A 288 -56.70 -21.10 -66.24
C ARG A 288 -58.05 -20.69 -66.85
N ALA A 289 -58.70 -19.65 -66.32
CA ALA A 289 -59.96 -19.12 -66.87
C ALA A 289 -59.78 -18.39 -68.22
N GLU A 290 -58.60 -17.81 -68.48
CA GLU A 290 -58.25 -17.16 -69.75
C GLU A 290 -57.47 -18.06 -70.73
N GLY A 291 -57.29 -19.35 -70.39
CA GLY A 291 -56.68 -20.36 -71.27
C GLY A 291 -55.15 -20.47 -71.20
N TRP A 292 -54.53 -19.80 -70.23
CA TRP A 292 -53.09 -19.84 -69.96
C TRP A 292 -52.76 -20.99 -69.01
N ASN A 293 -51.76 -21.81 -69.37
CA ASN A 293 -51.34 -22.96 -68.56
C ASN A 293 -50.07 -22.64 -67.76
N PRO A 294 -50.14 -22.54 -66.42
CA PRO A 294 -48.97 -22.30 -65.57
C PRO A 294 -47.89 -23.39 -65.67
N ASP A 295 -48.25 -24.57 -66.19
CA ASP A 295 -47.32 -25.69 -66.39
C ASP A 295 -46.53 -25.61 -67.72
N ASP A 296 -46.73 -24.56 -68.54
CA ASP A 296 -46.01 -24.34 -69.82
C ASP A 296 -44.87 -23.28 -69.68
N PRO A 297 -43.58 -23.66 -69.83
CA PRO A 297 -42.43 -22.79 -69.55
C PRO A 297 -42.25 -21.58 -70.47
N TRP A 298 -42.93 -21.51 -71.61
CA TRP A 298 -42.75 -20.41 -72.58
C TRP A 298 -43.48 -19.10 -72.20
N ALA A 299 -44.22 -19.10 -71.10
CA ALA A 299 -45.13 -18.04 -70.72
C ALA A 299 -44.51 -16.77 -70.08
N TYR A 300 -43.21 -16.75 -69.74
CA TYR A 300 -42.66 -15.78 -68.78
C TYR A 300 -41.55 -14.85 -69.32
N ALA A 301 -41.80 -14.08 -70.38
CA ALA A 301 -40.87 -13.03 -70.82
C ALA A 301 -41.34 -11.63 -70.36
N LEU A 302 -40.44 -10.83 -69.77
CA LEU A 302 -40.75 -9.51 -69.20
C LEU A 302 -39.91 -8.38 -69.81
N GLY A 303 -40.54 -7.23 -70.01
CA GLY A 303 -39.95 -5.89 -70.01
C GLY A 303 -40.93 -4.96 -69.27
N GLU A 304 -40.65 -3.73 -68.87
CA GLU A 304 -39.46 -2.90 -68.63
C GLU A 304 -40.03 -1.58 -68.01
N SER A 305 -39.30 -0.96 -67.07
CA SER A 305 -39.35 0.47 -66.68
C SER A 305 -40.52 1.02 -65.80
N GLU A 306 -40.40 2.01 -64.91
CA GLU A 306 -39.35 2.74 -64.13
C GLU A 306 -40.10 3.87 -63.34
N VAL A 307 -40.06 3.95 -61.99
CA VAL A 307 -39.39 4.91 -61.03
C VAL A 307 -38.87 6.29 -61.56
N PRO A 308 -38.40 7.29 -60.75
CA PRO A 308 -38.53 7.69 -59.31
C PRO A 308 -38.49 9.25 -59.03
N TRP A 309 -38.38 9.66 -57.74
CA TRP A 309 -37.69 10.88 -57.24
C TRP A 309 -36.63 10.49 -56.17
N VAL A 310 -35.62 11.34 -55.90
CA VAL A 310 -34.32 10.98 -55.25
C VAL A 310 -34.07 11.63 -53.86
N GLU A 311 -33.66 10.82 -52.88
CA GLU A 311 -32.94 11.18 -51.62
C GLU A 311 -31.59 10.40 -51.53
N VAL A 312 -30.65 10.88 -50.68
CA VAL A 312 -29.37 10.19 -50.39
C VAL A 312 -29.68 8.92 -49.56
N PRO A 313 -29.15 7.74 -49.93
CA PRO A 313 -29.88 6.49 -49.75
C PRO A 313 -29.93 6.04 -48.28
N ASP A 314 -31.13 6.09 -47.72
CA ASP A 314 -31.54 5.09 -46.76
C ASP A 314 -31.59 3.74 -47.48
N ILE A 315 -30.59 2.88 -47.26
CA ILE A 315 -30.60 1.52 -47.83
C ILE A 315 -31.66 0.64 -47.15
N ALA A 316 -32.32 1.10 -46.08
CA ALA A 316 -33.46 0.40 -45.52
C ALA A 316 -34.68 0.40 -46.46
N GLU A 317 -34.78 1.36 -47.39
CA GLU A 317 -35.83 1.43 -48.42
C GLU A 317 -35.43 0.78 -49.75
N VAL A 318 -34.19 0.30 -49.88
CA VAL A 318 -33.76 -0.45 -51.06
C VAL A 318 -34.24 -1.90 -50.92
N ASP A 319 -35.23 -2.28 -51.73
CA ASP A 319 -35.75 -3.65 -51.77
C ASP A 319 -34.60 -4.66 -51.94
N GLY A 320 -34.51 -5.57 -50.96
CA GLY A 320 -33.49 -6.60 -50.89
C GLY A 320 -32.08 -6.12 -50.50
N ALA A 321 -31.93 -4.94 -49.88
CA ALA A 321 -30.63 -4.45 -49.38
C ALA A 321 -29.99 -5.35 -48.32
N PHE A 322 -30.78 -6.17 -47.64
CA PHE A 322 -30.32 -7.14 -46.64
C PHE A 322 -30.50 -8.60 -47.12
N ASP A 323 -30.78 -8.79 -48.41
CA ASP A 323 -30.84 -10.12 -49.02
C ASP A 323 -29.43 -10.68 -49.27
N GLU A 324 -29.39 -11.99 -49.48
CA GLU A 324 -28.15 -12.72 -49.74
C GLU A 324 -27.39 -12.16 -50.95
N GLY A 325 -26.15 -11.73 -50.73
CA GLY A 325 -25.29 -11.10 -51.74
C GLY A 325 -25.40 -9.56 -51.84
N ARG A 326 -26.29 -8.93 -51.07
CA ARG A 326 -26.45 -7.45 -51.01
C ARG A 326 -26.33 -6.87 -49.60
N ASP A 327 -26.41 -7.70 -48.57
CA ASP A 327 -26.28 -7.31 -47.16
C ASP A 327 -24.88 -6.74 -46.81
N PRO A 328 -24.78 -5.44 -46.45
CA PRO A 328 -23.51 -4.82 -46.06
C PRO A 328 -22.94 -5.36 -44.74
N TYR A 329 -23.78 -5.86 -43.83
CA TYR A 329 -23.34 -6.49 -42.59
C TYR A 329 -22.76 -7.88 -42.85
N ALA A 330 -23.36 -8.64 -43.76
CA ALA A 330 -22.78 -9.91 -44.22
C ALA A 330 -21.43 -9.69 -44.90
N ALA A 331 -21.30 -8.69 -45.77
CA ALA A 331 -20.03 -8.35 -46.42
C ALA A 331 -18.94 -7.92 -45.41
N TYR A 332 -19.31 -7.14 -44.38
CA TYR A 332 -18.40 -6.80 -43.28
C TYR A 332 -17.99 -8.06 -42.49
N ALA A 333 -18.93 -8.96 -42.19
CA ALA A 333 -18.62 -10.21 -41.51
C ALA A 333 -17.69 -11.10 -42.32
N ASP A 334 -17.89 -11.20 -43.65
CA ASP A 334 -17.02 -11.96 -44.54
C ASP A 334 -15.60 -11.37 -44.55
N ALA A 335 -15.46 -10.04 -44.57
CA ALA A 335 -14.16 -9.37 -44.50
C ALA A 335 -13.44 -9.63 -43.16
N VAL A 336 -14.16 -9.56 -42.04
CA VAL A 336 -13.59 -9.86 -40.71
C VAL A 336 -13.18 -11.32 -40.60
N ILE A 337 -14.04 -12.25 -41.05
CA ILE A 337 -13.74 -13.69 -41.03
C ILE A 337 -12.55 -13.99 -41.93
N ALA A 338 -12.47 -13.40 -43.13
CA ALA A 338 -11.32 -13.58 -44.02
C ALA A 338 -10.01 -13.09 -43.39
N ALA A 339 -10.03 -11.98 -42.65
CA ALA A 339 -8.87 -11.51 -41.90
C ALA A 339 -8.46 -12.48 -40.79
N LEU A 340 -9.43 -13.01 -40.03
CA LEU A 340 -9.17 -13.99 -38.97
C LEU A 340 -8.71 -15.35 -39.53
N GLU A 341 -9.23 -15.77 -40.67
CA GLU A 341 -8.82 -17.01 -41.36
C GLU A 341 -7.38 -16.93 -41.88
N ALA A 342 -6.92 -15.74 -42.29
CA ALA A 342 -5.52 -15.55 -42.71
C ALA A 342 -4.51 -15.85 -41.59
N ASP A 343 -4.93 -15.71 -40.33
CA ASP A 343 -4.13 -15.97 -39.14
C ASP A 343 -4.19 -17.45 -38.68
N VAL A 344 -5.01 -18.28 -39.34
CA VAL A 344 -5.26 -19.69 -39.00
C VAL A 344 -4.63 -20.62 -40.05
N SER A 345 -3.89 -21.62 -39.58
CA SER A 345 -3.35 -22.68 -40.44
C SER A 345 -3.52 -24.04 -39.78
N GLY A 346 -4.07 -25.01 -40.52
CA GLY A 346 -4.28 -26.37 -40.02
C GLY A 346 -5.31 -26.46 -38.87
N GLY A 347 -6.21 -25.48 -38.75
CA GLY A 347 -7.18 -25.42 -37.65
C GLY A 347 -6.62 -24.82 -36.35
N VAL A 348 -5.42 -24.26 -36.38
CA VAL A 348 -4.76 -23.60 -35.24
C VAL A 348 -4.40 -22.17 -35.60
N VAL A 349 -4.51 -21.25 -34.65
CA VAL A 349 -4.11 -19.84 -34.84
C VAL A 349 -2.58 -19.75 -34.81
N VAL A 350 -1.97 -19.45 -35.95
CA VAL A 350 -0.51 -19.34 -36.10
C VAL A 350 -0.01 -17.91 -35.91
N ALA A 351 -0.81 -16.91 -36.26
CA ALA A 351 -0.51 -15.50 -36.03
C ALA A 351 -1.35 -14.95 -34.85
N ARG A 352 -1.07 -15.45 -33.64
CA ARG A 352 -1.88 -15.15 -32.45
C ARG A 352 -2.00 -13.66 -32.11
N ALA A 353 -0.94 -12.88 -32.32
CA ALA A 353 -0.95 -11.43 -32.07
C ALA A 353 -1.91 -10.70 -33.02
N ASP A 354 -1.81 -11.00 -34.32
CA ASP A 354 -2.65 -10.41 -35.36
C ASP A 354 -4.11 -10.84 -35.20
N PHE A 355 -4.35 -12.11 -34.85
CA PHE A 355 -5.70 -12.63 -34.57
C PHE A 355 -6.37 -11.85 -33.43
N VAL A 356 -5.69 -11.66 -32.30
CA VAL A 356 -6.21 -10.88 -31.16
C VAL A 356 -6.47 -9.43 -31.55
N ALA A 357 -5.56 -8.82 -32.33
CA ALA A 357 -5.73 -7.45 -32.81
C ALA A 357 -6.97 -7.31 -33.71
N ASN A 358 -7.18 -8.26 -34.63
CA ASN A 358 -8.34 -8.33 -35.51
C ASN A 358 -9.65 -8.51 -34.71
N VAL A 359 -9.67 -9.39 -33.70
CA VAL A 359 -10.83 -9.56 -32.80
C VAL A 359 -11.14 -8.28 -32.03
N ARG A 360 -10.14 -7.60 -31.47
CA ARG A 360 -10.34 -6.33 -30.74
C ARG A 360 -10.85 -5.21 -31.64
N ALA A 361 -10.28 -5.08 -32.84
CA ALA A 361 -10.72 -4.10 -33.83
C ALA A 361 -12.18 -4.36 -34.24
N TRP A 362 -12.55 -5.62 -34.48
CA TRP A 362 -13.93 -6.00 -34.78
C TRP A 362 -14.89 -5.62 -33.65
N ARG A 363 -14.55 -5.91 -32.38
CA ARG A 363 -15.41 -5.56 -31.23
C ARG A 363 -15.57 -4.06 -31.04
N ALA A 364 -14.47 -3.29 -31.19
CA ALA A 364 -14.52 -1.83 -31.12
C ALA A 364 -15.42 -1.24 -32.22
N ASN A 365 -15.29 -1.73 -33.45
CA ASN A 365 -16.14 -1.33 -34.56
C ASN A 365 -17.61 -1.75 -34.34
N SER A 366 -17.84 -2.94 -33.80
CA SER A 366 -19.19 -3.45 -33.51
C SER A 366 -19.89 -2.59 -32.46
N ALA A 367 -19.19 -2.16 -31.40
CA ALA A 367 -19.73 -1.26 -30.39
C ALA A 367 -20.05 0.13 -30.98
N ALA A 368 -19.21 0.65 -31.89
CA ALA A 368 -19.47 1.91 -32.57
C ALA A 368 -20.69 1.83 -33.50
N LEU A 369 -20.84 0.71 -34.23
CA LEU A 369 -22.00 0.44 -35.09
C LEU A 369 -23.29 0.29 -34.27
N GLU A 370 -23.23 -0.37 -33.12
CA GLU A 370 -24.38 -0.51 -32.21
C GLU A 370 -24.86 0.85 -31.70
N ILE A 371 -23.94 1.74 -31.30
CA ILE A 371 -24.28 3.13 -30.91
C ILE A 371 -24.91 3.87 -32.09
N ALA A 372 -24.32 3.76 -33.29
CA ALA A 372 -24.83 4.44 -34.48
C ALA A 372 -26.23 3.96 -34.89
N LEU A 373 -26.52 2.66 -34.75
CA LEU A 373 -27.85 2.09 -34.99
C LEU A 373 -28.85 2.56 -33.94
N ARG A 374 -28.46 2.57 -32.66
CA ARG A 374 -29.31 3.03 -31.56
C ARG A 374 -29.70 4.51 -31.69
N ASP A 375 -28.80 5.34 -32.18
CA ASP A 375 -29.01 6.79 -32.29
C ASP A 375 -29.78 7.20 -33.57
N ARG A 376 -30.02 6.27 -34.51
CA ARG A 376 -30.81 6.51 -35.73
C ARG A 376 -32.31 6.39 -35.44
N MET A 377 -33.05 7.45 -35.77
CA MET A 377 -34.52 7.41 -35.85
C MET A 377 -34.93 6.70 -37.15
N GLY A 378 -35.19 5.38 -37.10
CA GLY A 378 -35.75 4.63 -38.24
C GLY A 378 -34.94 3.42 -38.72
N VAL A 379 -34.31 2.65 -37.82
CA VAL A 379 -33.68 1.37 -38.20
C VAL A 379 -34.77 0.34 -38.47
N SER A 380 -34.72 -0.31 -39.63
CA SER A 380 -35.67 -1.37 -39.98
C SER A 380 -35.38 -2.68 -39.23
N LEU A 381 -36.40 -3.52 -39.07
CA LEU A 381 -36.23 -4.85 -38.47
C LEU A 381 -35.28 -5.71 -39.31
N ALA A 382 -35.31 -5.58 -40.64
CA ALA A 382 -34.40 -6.26 -41.55
C ALA A 382 -32.94 -5.84 -41.33
N GLU A 383 -32.67 -4.54 -41.17
CA GLU A 383 -31.33 -4.01 -40.88
C GLU A 383 -30.80 -4.53 -39.54
N THR A 384 -31.64 -4.54 -38.51
CA THR A 384 -31.29 -5.04 -37.17
C THR A 384 -30.96 -6.54 -37.20
N ASN A 385 -31.78 -7.34 -37.89
CA ASN A 385 -31.56 -8.78 -38.02
C ASN A 385 -30.29 -9.11 -38.81
N ALA A 386 -30.00 -8.34 -39.87
CA ALA A 386 -28.77 -8.48 -40.66
C ALA A 386 -27.52 -8.19 -39.82
N PHE A 387 -27.54 -7.10 -39.04
CA PHE A 387 -26.47 -6.75 -38.11
C PHE A 387 -26.23 -7.85 -37.05
N LEU A 388 -27.29 -8.36 -36.41
CA LEU A 388 -27.19 -9.42 -35.41
C LEU A 388 -26.70 -10.75 -36.03
N LYS A 389 -27.16 -11.10 -37.24
CA LYS A 389 -26.71 -12.28 -37.97
C LYS A 389 -25.21 -12.20 -38.30
N ALA A 390 -24.73 -11.02 -38.72
CA ALA A 390 -23.31 -10.77 -38.95
C ALA A 390 -22.48 -10.90 -37.66
N GLN A 391 -22.93 -10.31 -36.54
CA GLN A 391 -22.26 -10.46 -35.24
C GLN A 391 -22.20 -11.92 -34.78
N ASN A 392 -23.29 -12.68 -34.94
CA ASN A 392 -23.34 -14.09 -34.56
C ASN A 392 -22.40 -14.95 -35.42
N ARG A 393 -22.28 -14.68 -36.72
CA ARG A 393 -21.33 -15.37 -37.61
C ARG A 393 -19.88 -15.16 -37.15
N ILE A 394 -19.48 -13.91 -36.90
CA ILE A 394 -18.11 -13.59 -36.47
C ILE A 394 -17.86 -14.17 -35.07
N THR A 395 -18.79 -14.00 -34.13
CA THR A 395 -18.69 -14.58 -32.77
C THR A 395 -18.56 -16.10 -32.82
N GLY A 396 -19.36 -16.77 -33.63
CA GLY A 396 -19.30 -18.21 -33.83
C GLY A 396 -17.97 -18.68 -34.40
N PHE A 397 -17.32 -17.86 -35.24
CA PHE A 397 -15.96 -18.13 -35.72
C PHE A 397 -14.92 -17.94 -34.61
N VAL A 398 -14.94 -16.81 -33.90
CA VAL A 398 -13.99 -16.50 -32.82
C VAL A 398 -14.05 -17.54 -31.69
N ARG A 399 -15.25 -18.01 -31.32
CA ARG A 399 -15.47 -19.03 -30.28
C ARG A 399 -14.84 -20.39 -30.57
N LYS A 400 -14.40 -20.65 -31.81
CA LYS A 400 -13.63 -21.86 -32.13
C LYS A 400 -12.21 -21.80 -31.58
N PHE A 401 -11.69 -20.60 -31.34
CA PHE A 401 -10.28 -20.36 -31.02
C PHE A 401 -10.08 -19.63 -29.69
N MET A 402 -11.03 -18.79 -29.28
CA MET A 402 -10.95 -17.96 -28.07
C MET A 402 -12.20 -18.11 -27.21
N ASP A 403 -12.02 -18.01 -25.89
CA ASP A 403 -13.13 -17.89 -24.95
C ASP A 403 -13.73 -16.48 -24.94
N ALA A 404 -14.83 -16.31 -24.18
CA ALA A 404 -15.50 -15.01 -24.06
C ALA A 404 -14.63 -13.91 -23.42
N SER A 405 -13.58 -14.32 -22.71
CA SER A 405 -12.62 -13.46 -22.05
C SER A 405 -11.36 -13.28 -22.90
N ASP A 406 -11.36 -13.52 -24.21
CA ASP A 406 -10.19 -13.28 -25.08
C ASP A 406 -8.92 -14.09 -24.70
N TRP A 407 -9.09 -15.27 -24.12
CA TRP A 407 -8.00 -16.24 -24.02
C TRP A 407 -8.15 -17.28 -25.10
N PHE A 408 -7.02 -17.69 -25.71
CA PHE A 408 -7.03 -18.82 -26.62
C PHE A 408 -7.46 -20.10 -25.90
N ILE A 409 -8.30 -20.92 -26.53
CA ILE A 409 -8.75 -22.20 -25.98
C ILE A 409 -7.56 -23.15 -25.79
N GLU A 410 -6.61 -23.14 -26.71
CA GLU A 410 -5.38 -23.94 -26.68
C GLU A 410 -4.24 -23.27 -25.89
N THR A 411 -4.55 -22.31 -25.02
CA THR A 411 -3.52 -21.64 -24.23
C THR A 411 -2.98 -22.57 -23.15
N PRO A 412 -1.64 -22.64 -22.92
CA PRO A 412 -1.07 -23.36 -21.78
C PRO A 412 -1.35 -22.66 -20.44
N ILE A 413 -1.94 -21.46 -20.47
CA ILE A 413 -2.18 -20.63 -19.30
C ILE A 413 -3.32 -21.21 -18.43
N PRO A 414 -3.05 -21.58 -17.15
CA PRO A 414 -4.05 -22.11 -16.24
C PRO A 414 -5.25 -21.17 -16.02
N PRO A 415 -6.46 -21.71 -15.79
CA PRO A 415 -7.67 -20.91 -15.56
C PRO A 415 -7.56 -19.91 -14.41
N ASP A 416 -6.84 -20.25 -13.34
CA ASP A 416 -6.64 -19.38 -12.20
C ASP A 416 -5.72 -18.19 -12.51
N LEU A 417 -4.67 -18.38 -13.31
CA LEU A 417 -3.86 -17.27 -13.80
C LEU A 417 -4.69 -16.32 -14.69
N ARG A 418 -5.49 -16.87 -15.59
CA ARG A 418 -6.40 -16.09 -16.45
C ARG A 418 -7.36 -15.24 -15.61
N ALA A 419 -7.99 -15.85 -14.61
CA ALA A 419 -8.89 -15.17 -13.69
C ALA A 419 -8.19 -14.05 -12.89
N GLN A 420 -6.96 -14.28 -12.42
CA GLN A 420 -6.19 -13.26 -11.69
C GLN A 420 -5.88 -12.04 -12.57
N VAL A 421 -5.48 -12.25 -13.82
CA VAL A 421 -5.21 -11.16 -14.77
C VAL A 421 -6.49 -10.37 -15.04
N ASP A 422 -7.58 -11.03 -15.39
CA ASP A 422 -8.83 -10.37 -15.81
C ASP A 422 -9.62 -9.74 -14.65
N THR A 423 -9.63 -10.38 -13.47
CA THR A 423 -10.53 -9.96 -12.37
C THR A 423 -9.81 -9.21 -11.26
N VAL A 424 -8.49 -9.37 -11.11
CA VAL A 424 -7.72 -8.71 -10.05
C VAL A 424 -6.82 -7.63 -10.62
N LEU A 425 -6.02 -7.94 -11.64
CA LEU A 425 -5.03 -7.00 -12.17
C LEU A 425 -5.66 -5.98 -13.13
N LYS A 426 -6.55 -6.40 -14.05
CA LYS A 426 -7.18 -5.49 -15.03
C LYS A 426 -7.94 -4.32 -14.40
N PRO A 427 -8.78 -4.49 -13.38
CA PRO A 427 -9.47 -3.35 -12.75
C PRO A 427 -8.52 -2.33 -12.08
N ARG A 428 -7.26 -2.71 -11.81
CA ARG A 428 -6.26 -1.87 -11.13
C ARG A 428 -5.25 -1.26 -12.10
N PHE A 429 -4.77 -2.02 -13.07
CA PHE A 429 -3.67 -1.62 -13.94
C PHE A 429 -4.05 -1.53 -15.42
N ASP A 430 -5.31 -1.83 -15.76
CA ASP A 430 -5.95 -1.76 -17.08
C ASP A 430 -5.01 -2.07 -18.26
N ALA A 431 -4.42 -1.04 -18.89
CA ALA A 431 -3.51 -1.18 -20.03
C ALA A 431 -2.33 -2.15 -19.77
N LEU A 432 -1.75 -2.16 -18.58
CA LEU A 432 -0.65 -3.09 -18.25
C LEU A 432 -1.15 -4.54 -18.13
N ALA A 433 -2.37 -4.74 -17.62
CA ALA A 433 -2.95 -6.07 -17.53
C ALA A 433 -3.33 -6.61 -18.92
N ASP A 434 -3.82 -5.76 -19.81
CA ASP A 434 -4.07 -6.13 -21.21
C ASP A 434 -2.78 -6.50 -21.93
N GLN A 435 -1.69 -5.75 -21.73
CA GLN A 435 -0.38 -6.12 -22.25
C GLN A 435 0.12 -7.44 -21.68
N MET A 436 -0.05 -7.68 -20.37
CA MET A 436 0.31 -8.96 -19.74
C MET A 436 -0.44 -10.11 -20.40
N LYS A 437 -1.74 -9.96 -20.58
CA LYS A 437 -2.62 -10.94 -21.23
C LYS A 437 -2.20 -11.23 -22.66
N ASP A 438 -1.91 -10.19 -23.44
CA ASP A 438 -1.45 -10.33 -24.83
C ASP A 438 -0.19 -11.17 -24.88
N ASN A 439 0.79 -10.86 -24.03
CA ASN A 439 2.05 -11.61 -23.96
C ASN A 439 1.83 -13.07 -23.53
N LEU A 440 0.96 -13.32 -22.55
CA LEU A 440 0.64 -14.67 -22.09
C LEU A 440 -0.11 -15.48 -23.16
N ASN A 441 -0.96 -14.84 -23.97
CA ASN A 441 -1.66 -15.48 -25.09
C ASN A 441 -0.69 -15.96 -26.20
N LEU A 442 0.51 -15.37 -26.30
CA LEU A 442 1.55 -15.82 -27.22
C LEU A 442 2.21 -17.13 -26.77
N TRP A 443 2.01 -17.57 -25.52
CA TRP A 443 2.63 -18.80 -25.04
C TRP A 443 1.97 -20.02 -25.67
N THR A 444 2.80 -20.98 -26.08
CA THR A 444 2.39 -22.21 -26.74
C THR A 444 3.10 -23.41 -26.11
N GLY A 445 2.49 -24.58 -26.17
CA GLY A 445 3.08 -25.83 -25.68
C GLY A 445 2.16 -26.57 -24.71
N ASP A 446 2.58 -27.75 -24.26
CA ASP A 446 1.78 -28.65 -23.42
C ASP A 446 1.83 -28.30 -21.92
N GLY A 447 2.54 -27.25 -21.53
CA GLY A 447 2.68 -26.83 -20.14
C GLY A 447 3.78 -25.79 -19.90
N PHE A 448 4.02 -25.49 -18.63
CA PHE A 448 5.05 -24.53 -18.21
C PHE A 448 6.42 -25.19 -18.01
N ASP A 449 7.46 -24.57 -18.55
CA ASP A 449 8.84 -24.83 -18.14
C ASP A 449 9.15 -24.20 -16.77
N LEU A 450 10.40 -24.33 -16.30
CA LEU A 450 10.82 -23.80 -15.00
C LEU A 450 10.73 -22.27 -14.92
N GLU A 451 11.05 -21.54 -15.98
CA GLU A 451 10.97 -20.07 -16.03
C GLU A 451 9.52 -19.61 -16.03
N GLN A 452 8.69 -20.25 -16.86
CA GLN A 452 7.25 -20.00 -16.94
C GLN A 452 6.57 -20.28 -15.60
N THR A 453 6.97 -21.36 -14.91
CA THR A 453 6.44 -21.71 -13.58
C THR A 453 6.80 -20.65 -12.53
N GLN A 454 8.04 -20.16 -12.54
CA GLN A 454 8.49 -19.11 -11.61
C GLN A 454 7.78 -17.78 -11.86
N LEU A 455 7.63 -17.38 -13.14
CA LEU A 455 6.90 -16.17 -13.47
C LEU A 455 5.42 -16.31 -13.10
N TYR A 456 4.81 -17.47 -13.38
CA TYR A 456 3.44 -17.76 -12.99
C TYR A 456 3.23 -17.58 -11.49
N GLN A 457 4.05 -18.24 -10.66
CA GLN A 457 3.98 -18.11 -9.21
C GLN A 457 4.13 -16.66 -8.74
N THR A 458 5.02 -15.90 -9.38
CA THR A 458 5.24 -14.49 -9.04
C THR A 458 4.04 -13.61 -9.41
N ILE A 459 3.43 -13.82 -10.60
CA ILE A 459 2.20 -13.12 -11.01
C ILE A 459 1.06 -13.47 -10.07
N SER A 460 0.90 -14.75 -9.72
CA SER A 460 -0.11 -15.19 -8.78
C SER A 460 0.03 -14.56 -7.41
N ALA A 461 1.25 -14.54 -6.86
CA ALA A 461 1.52 -13.88 -5.61
C ALA A 461 1.23 -12.37 -5.69
N PHE A 462 1.62 -11.72 -6.79
CA PHE A 462 1.34 -10.30 -6.99
C PHE A 462 -0.16 -10.02 -7.05
N ALA A 463 -0.92 -10.79 -7.84
CA ALA A 463 -2.37 -10.69 -7.90
C ALA A 463 -3.02 -10.96 -6.53
N GLY A 464 -2.55 -11.98 -5.80
CA GLY A 464 -2.96 -12.27 -4.43
C GLY A 464 -2.78 -11.06 -3.52
N ALA A 465 -1.60 -10.43 -3.53
CA ALA A 465 -1.36 -9.21 -2.75
C ALA A 465 -2.28 -8.06 -3.18
N MET A 466 -2.42 -7.82 -4.49
CA MET A 466 -3.24 -6.74 -5.05
C MET A 466 -4.73 -6.90 -4.75
N SER A 467 -5.22 -8.13 -4.55
CA SER A 467 -6.62 -8.37 -4.14
C SER A 467 -7.02 -7.65 -2.85
N THR A 468 -6.04 -7.37 -1.97
CA THR A 468 -6.25 -6.67 -0.69
C THR A 468 -6.15 -5.14 -0.82
N VAL A 469 -5.54 -4.64 -1.89
CA VAL A 469 -5.32 -3.21 -2.12
C VAL A 469 -6.54 -2.64 -2.84
N ALA A 470 -7.27 -1.76 -2.15
CA ALA A 470 -8.42 -1.06 -2.71
C ALA A 470 -8.02 0.28 -3.34
N GLU A 471 -7.27 1.12 -2.61
CA GLU A 471 -6.69 2.39 -3.08
C GLU A 471 -5.17 2.34 -2.92
N GLY A 472 -4.43 3.13 -3.71
CA GLY A 472 -2.95 3.20 -3.62
C GLY A 472 -2.19 2.11 -4.39
N PHE A 473 -2.85 1.30 -5.21
CA PHE A 473 -2.21 0.31 -6.09
C PHE A 473 -1.20 0.94 -7.07
N GLY A 474 -1.29 2.25 -7.34
CA GLY A 474 -0.32 2.97 -8.16
C GLY A 474 1.13 2.87 -7.66
N ALA A 475 1.33 2.68 -6.34
CA ALA A 475 2.66 2.41 -5.77
C ALA A 475 3.30 1.10 -6.27
N TYR A 476 2.48 0.20 -6.84
CA TYR A 476 2.91 -1.10 -7.38
C TYR A 476 2.97 -1.11 -8.91
N ALA A 477 2.80 0.04 -9.58
CA ALA A 477 2.85 0.13 -11.03
C ALA A 477 4.20 -0.36 -11.60
N GLU A 478 5.32 -0.04 -10.93
CA GLU A 478 6.66 -0.52 -11.34
C GLU A 478 6.80 -2.04 -11.22
N VAL A 479 6.20 -2.64 -10.19
CA VAL A 479 6.16 -4.11 -10.04
C VAL A 479 5.36 -4.72 -11.18
N MET A 480 4.16 -4.19 -11.45
CA MET A 480 3.32 -4.66 -12.55
C MET A 480 4.05 -4.54 -13.89
N GLN A 481 4.69 -3.40 -14.17
CA GLN A 481 5.46 -3.18 -15.40
C GLN A 481 6.62 -4.17 -15.54
N THR A 482 7.30 -4.50 -14.42
CA THR A 482 8.37 -5.51 -14.39
C THR A 482 7.83 -6.89 -14.76
N LEU A 483 6.67 -7.27 -14.23
CA LEU A 483 6.02 -8.55 -14.54
C LEU A 483 5.52 -8.60 -15.99
N VAL A 484 4.96 -7.50 -16.52
CA VAL A 484 4.59 -7.39 -17.95
C VAL A 484 5.81 -7.54 -18.85
N HIS A 485 6.94 -6.91 -18.51
CA HIS A 485 8.18 -7.09 -19.28
C HIS A 485 8.67 -8.53 -19.22
N ALA A 486 8.54 -9.20 -18.06
CA ALA A 486 8.93 -10.58 -17.92
C ALA A 486 8.11 -11.53 -18.82
N THR A 487 6.82 -11.28 -19.03
CA THR A 487 5.99 -12.11 -19.92
C THR A 487 6.41 -12.03 -21.39
N THR A 488 7.13 -10.98 -21.81
CA THR A 488 7.69 -10.85 -23.17
C THR A 488 9.02 -11.56 -23.40
N ARG A 489 9.75 -11.93 -22.34
CA ARG A 489 11.18 -12.33 -22.41
C ARG A 489 11.46 -13.81 -22.18
N ILE A 490 10.42 -14.64 -22.05
CA ILE A 490 10.61 -16.07 -21.78
C ILE A 490 11.32 -16.73 -22.97
N GLY A 491 12.46 -17.37 -22.68
CA GLY A 491 13.46 -17.85 -23.66
C GLY A 491 14.81 -17.11 -23.61
N VAL A 492 14.90 -15.97 -22.91
CA VAL A 492 16.15 -15.19 -22.72
C VAL A 492 16.49 -14.99 -21.22
N GLY A 493 15.68 -15.54 -20.31
CA GLY A 493 15.87 -15.49 -18.87
C GLY A 493 15.04 -14.40 -18.18
N PHE A 494 14.22 -14.81 -17.21
CA PHE A 494 13.56 -13.92 -16.26
C PHE A 494 14.59 -13.40 -15.24
N VAL A 495 14.89 -12.10 -15.26
CA VAL A 495 15.74 -11.47 -14.23
C VAL A 495 15.12 -10.15 -13.80
N PRO A 496 14.28 -10.11 -12.76
CA PRO A 496 13.94 -8.85 -12.11
C PRO A 496 15.24 -8.29 -11.51
N VAL A 497 15.78 -7.22 -12.11
CA VAL A 497 17.18 -6.81 -11.88
C VAL A 497 17.41 -6.32 -10.45
N VAL A 498 16.40 -5.69 -9.82
CA VAL A 498 16.39 -5.25 -8.41
C VAL A 498 14.97 -4.80 -7.99
N GLY A 499 14.68 -4.80 -6.69
CA GLY A 499 13.50 -4.12 -6.10
C GLY A 499 12.33 -5.04 -5.73
N PRO A 500 11.15 -4.48 -5.40
CA PRO A 500 10.02 -5.23 -4.82
C PRO A 500 9.54 -6.42 -5.66
N ALA A 501 9.67 -6.37 -6.99
CA ALA A 501 9.34 -7.48 -7.88
C ALA A 501 10.29 -8.68 -7.71
N LEU A 502 11.60 -8.41 -7.58
CA LEU A 502 12.58 -9.44 -7.29
C LEU A 502 12.30 -10.04 -5.91
N ASP A 503 12.00 -9.19 -4.94
CA ASP A 503 11.76 -9.62 -3.56
C ASP A 503 10.59 -10.58 -3.43
N LEU A 504 9.50 -10.26 -4.12
CA LEU A 504 8.33 -11.11 -4.25
C LEU A 504 8.68 -12.43 -4.93
N CYS A 505 9.43 -12.38 -6.04
CA CYS A 505 9.83 -13.61 -6.72
C CYS A 505 10.70 -14.49 -5.83
N GLU A 506 11.76 -13.96 -5.22
CA GLU A 506 12.67 -14.74 -4.38
C GLU A 506 11.93 -15.39 -3.20
N ALA A 507 11.00 -14.65 -2.58
CA ALA A 507 10.18 -15.18 -1.50
C ALA A 507 9.29 -16.35 -1.96
N VAL A 508 8.68 -16.23 -3.15
CA VAL A 508 7.69 -17.19 -3.64
C VAL A 508 8.35 -18.40 -4.31
N THR A 509 9.34 -18.16 -5.17
CA THR A 509 10.02 -19.21 -5.94
C THR A 509 11.12 -19.91 -5.14
N GLY A 510 11.67 -19.24 -4.13
CA GLY A 510 12.81 -19.74 -3.37
C GLY A 510 14.14 -19.69 -4.14
N LYS A 511 14.22 -18.94 -5.25
CA LYS A 511 15.44 -18.86 -6.07
C LYS A 511 16.10 -17.51 -5.98
N ALA A 512 17.41 -17.50 -5.70
CA ALA A 512 18.22 -16.30 -5.74
C ALA A 512 18.14 -15.65 -7.13
N TRP A 513 17.93 -14.34 -7.14
CA TRP A 513 17.78 -13.53 -8.36
C TRP A 513 16.63 -13.97 -9.25
N CYS A 514 15.75 -14.83 -8.74
CA CYS A 514 14.67 -15.44 -9.49
C CYS A 514 15.16 -16.21 -10.74
N LEU A 515 16.37 -16.76 -10.68
CA LEU A 515 16.97 -17.53 -11.77
C LEU A 515 16.67 -19.02 -11.59
N PRO A 516 16.28 -19.77 -12.64
CA PRO A 516 16.11 -21.22 -12.56
C PRO A 516 17.37 -21.95 -12.07
N SER A 517 18.53 -21.49 -12.53
CA SER A 517 19.86 -21.97 -12.12
C SER A 517 20.42 -21.27 -10.88
N GLY A 518 19.63 -20.37 -10.26
CA GLY A 518 20.00 -19.67 -9.04
C GLY A 518 20.09 -20.60 -7.84
N GLU A 519 20.85 -20.14 -6.84
CA GLU A 519 20.95 -20.79 -5.54
C GLU A 519 19.57 -20.89 -4.88
N GLU A 520 19.31 -22.03 -4.21
CA GLU A 520 18.11 -22.22 -3.40
C GLU A 520 18.19 -21.38 -2.13
N LEU A 521 17.15 -20.59 -1.89
CA LEU A 521 17.02 -19.76 -0.71
C LEU A 521 16.39 -20.54 0.43
N SER A 522 16.94 -20.37 1.63
CA SER A 522 16.33 -20.90 2.83
C SER A 522 15.02 -20.17 3.16
N THR A 523 14.22 -20.74 4.05
CA THR A 523 12.99 -20.10 4.55
C THR A 523 13.29 -18.69 5.08
N GLU A 524 14.35 -18.57 5.89
CA GLU A 524 14.79 -17.33 6.53
C GLU A 524 15.20 -16.25 5.51
N GLU A 525 15.85 -16.64 4.42
CA GLU A 525 16.22 -15.73 3.31
C GLU A 525 14.99 -15.31 2.49
N ARG A 526 14.05 -16.24 2.27
CA ARG A 526 12.80 -15.98 1.55
C ARG A 526 11.89 -15.02 2.31
N ILE A 527 11.78 -15.18 3.63
CA ILE A 527 11.02 -14.26 4.50
C ILE A 527 11.66 -12.87 4.45
N PHE A 528 12.98 -12.80 4.64
CA PHE A 528 13.71 -11.54 4.62
C PHE A 528 13.53 -10.81 3.29
N SER A 529 13.58 -11.54 2.18
CA SER A 529 13.24 -11.02 0.87
C SER A 529 11.79 -10.51 0.80
N GLY A 530 10.82 -11.34 1.19
CA GLY A 530 9.39 -11.04 1.06
C GLY A 530 8.92 -9.82 1.85
N VAL A 531 9.53 -9.53 3.01
CA VAL A 531 9.28 -8.28 3.75
C VAL A 531 9.56 -7.04 2.89
N GLY A 532 10.50 -7.17 1.95
CA GLY A 532 10.88 -6.17 0.97
C GLY A 532 9.82 -5.79 -0.06
N PHE A 533 8.88 -6.70 -0.36
CA PHE A 533 7.84 -6.46 -1.37
C PHE A 533 6.71 -5.54 -0.85
N GLY A 534 6.36 -5.61 0.44
CA GLY A 534 5.26 -4.83 0.98
C GLY A 534 5.60 -3.33 1.02
N LEU A 535 4.75 -2.48 0.40
CA LEU A 535 4.76 -1.03 0.59
C LEU A 535 3.65 -0.57 1.58
N GLY A 536 2.74 -1.48 1.94
CA GLY A 536 1.64 -1.27 2.89
C GLY A 536 1.61 -2.33 4.00
N ALA A 537 0.41 -2.64 4.51
CA ALA A 537 0.19 -3.62 5.57
C ALA A 537 0.62 -5.03 5.13
N ILE A 538 1.78 -5.49 5.61
CA ILE A 538 2.41 -6.77 5.22
C ILE A 538 1.50 -7.94 5.54
N GLY A 539 0.96 -7.96 6.75
CA GLY A 539 0.21 -9.11 7.27
C GLY A 539 -0.96 -9.50 6.35
N PRO A 540 -1.91 -8.59 6.07
CA PRO A 540 -3.03 -8.87 5.17
C PRO A 540 -2.61 -9.24 3.74
N MET A 541 -1.61 -8.56 3.17
CA MET A 541 -1.15 -8.85 1.81
C MET A 541 -0.60 -10.27 1.70
N TRP A 542 0.31 -10.66 2.59
CA TRP A 542 0.93 -11.98 2.52
C TRP A 542 -0.04 -13.12 2.90
N ARG A 543 -1.07 -12.83 3.71
CA ARG A 543 -2.21 -13.74 3.91
C ARG A 543 -3.04 -13.98 2.65
N ALA A 544 -3.13 -12.99 1.75
CA ALA A 544 -3.80 -13.17 0.47
C ALA A 544 -2.88 -13.84 -0.55
N VAL A 545 -1.58 -13.56 -0.51
CA VAL A 545 -0.55 -14.29 -1.28
C VAL A 545 -0.63 -15.78 -0.97
N SER A 546 -0.67 -16.19 0.31
CA SER A 546 -0.71 -17.62 0.68
C SER A 546 -1.95 -18.36 0.18
N ARG A 547 -2.99 -17.64 -0.25
CA ARG A 547 -4.23 -18.19 -0.83
C ARG A 547 -4.31 -18.07 -2.35
N ALA A 548 -3.29 -17.48 -2.98
CA ALA A 548 -3.26 -17.34 -4.43
C ALA A 548 -3.06 -18.71 -5.10
N GLY A 549 -3.74 -18.92 -6.24
CA GLY A 549 -3.58 -20.11 -7.07
C GLY A 549 -2.16 -20.22 -7.65
N GLY A 550 -1.66 -21.44 -7.83
CA GLY A 550 -0.35 -21.69 -8.46
C GLY A 550 0.87 -21.69 -7.55
N LEU A 551 0.71 -21.35 -6.27
CA LEU A 551 1.82 -21.39 -5.31
C LEU A 551 2.17 -22.81 -4.86
N THR A 552 3.46 -23.07 -4.63
CA THR A 552 3.93 -24.33 -4.03
C THR A 552 3.62 -24.35 -2.52
N PRO A 553 3.56 -25.55 -1.90
CA PRO A 553 3.38 -25.65 -0.44
C PRO A 553 4.43 -24.86 0.35
N ASP A 554 5.68 -24.83 -0.11
CA ASP A 554 6.73 -24.04 0.54
C ASP A 554 6.52 -22.52 0.39
N ALA A 555 6.05 -22.06 -0.77
CA ALA A 555 5.69 -20.66 -0.98
C ALA A 555 4.53 -20.22 -0.09
N ILE A 556 3.52 -21.07 0.06
CA ILE A 556 2.37 -20.85 0.95
C ILE A 556 2.87 -20.71 2.39
N ARG A 557 3.71 -21.64 2.86
CA ARG A 557 4.28 -21.59 4.20
C ARG A 557 5.08 -20.31 4.45
N VAL A 558 5.96 -19.93 3.53
CA VAL A 558 6.72 -18.66 3.64
C VAL A 558 5.79 -17.46 3.70
N ALA A 559 4.76 -17.42 2.86
CA ALA A 559 3.78 -16.34 2.87
C ALA A 559 3.01 -16.26 4.20
N GLU A 560 2.63 -17.40 4.78
CA GLU A 560 2.01 -17.45 6.10
C GLU A 560 2.94 -17.00 7.22
N GLU A 561 4.22 -17.39 7.16
CA GLU A 561 5.24 -16.94 8.12
C GLU A 561 5.42 -15.42 8.02
N ILE A 562 5.57 -14.85 6.82
CA ILE A 562 5.65 -13.39 6.62
C ILE A 562 4.38 -12.69 7.13
N ALA A 563 3.20 -13.29 6.93
CA ALA A 563 1.94 -12.68 7.34
C ALA A 563 1.77 -12.57 8.87
N GLN A 564 2.59 -13.29 9.64
CA GLN A 564 2.63 -13.25 11.11
C GLN A 564 3.61 -12.19 11.65
N PHE A 565 4.45 -11.59 10.80
CA PHE A 565 5.34 -10.51 11.22
C PHE A 565 4.54 -9.27 11.62
N GLY A 566 4.90 -8.68 12.77
CA GLY A 566 4.32 -7.42 13.21
C GLY A 566 4.72 -6.26 12.28
N GLU A 567 3.82 -5.29 12.07
CA GLU A 567 4.06 -4.12 11.21
C GLU A 567 5.30 -3.31 11.64
N GLU A 568 5.63 -3.30 12.93
CA GLU A 568 6.83 -2.63 13.46
C GLU A 568 8.12 -3.27 12.93
N LEU A 569 8.25 -4.60 13.01
CA LEU A 569 9.41 -5.34 12.51
C LEU A 569 9.48 -5.34 10.98
N ALA A 570 8.33 -5.39 10.32
CA ALA A 570 8.22 -5.23 8.88
C ALA A 570 8.71 -3.85 8.41
N THR A 571 8.29 -2.78 9.10
CA THR A 571 8.71 -1.41 8.80
C THR A 571 10.20 -1.21 9.08
N ALA A 572 10.69 -1.80 10.18
CA ALA A 572 12.08 -1.85 10.55
C ALA A 572 12.98 -2.43 9.45
N LEU A 573 12.65 -3.62 8.94
CA LEU A 573 13.41 -4.28 7.88
C LEU A 573 13.43 -3.48 6.55
N ARG A 574 12.53 -2.50 6.38
CA ARG A 574 12.47 -1.63 5.19
C ARG A 574 13.36 -0.39 5.27
N ALA A 575 13.79 0.06 6.45
CA ALA A 575 14.42 1.39 6.60
C ALA A 575 15.74 1.32 7.39
N PRO A 576 16.95 1.48 6.80
CA PRO A 576 17.39 1.62 5.41
C PRO A 576 17.69 0.25 4.77
N ARG A 577 17.04 -0.01 3.64
CA ARG A 577 17.02 -1.35 3.06
C ARG A 577 18.37 -1.78 2.52
N ARG A 578 18.93 -2.84 3.11
CA ARG A 578 20.13 -3.50 2.63
C ARG A 578 19.94 -5.00 2.67
N THR A 579 19.82 -5.63 1.50
CA THR A 579 19.58 -7.06 1.42
C THR A 579 20.86 -7.91 1.55
N TRP A 580 22.03 -7.27 1.47
CA TRP A 580 23.33 -7.93 1.53
C TRP A 580 24.47 -6.99 1.99
N TYR A 581 25.53 -7.56 2.56
CA TYR A 581 26.79 -6.88 2.86
C TYR A 581 27.97 -7.71 2.33
N LYS A 582 28.62 -7.24 1.26
CA LYS A 582 29.69 -7.98 0.58
C LYS A 582 29.22 -9.40 0.20
N THR A 583 29.71 -10.43 0.87
CA THR A 583 29.34 -11.83 0.64
C THR A 583 28.24 -12.34 1.58
N LEU A 584 27.73 -11.49 2.48
CA LEU A 584 26.71 -11.83 3.45
C LEU A 584 25.33 -11.50 2.88
N ARG A 585 24.48 -12.51 2.72
CA ARG A 585 23.08 -12.32 2.35
C ARG A 585 22.23 -12.18 3.60
N GLY A 586 21.25 -11.28 3.58
CA GLY A 586 20.41 -11.04 4.74
C GLY A 586 19.42 -12.18 4.99
N ALA A 587 19.10 -12.41 6.26
CA ALA A 587 18.16 -13.43 6.70
C ALA A 587 17.48 -13.03 8.02
N VAL A 588 16.25 -13.52 8.22
CA VAL A 588 15.46 -13.29 9.44
C VAL A 588 14.95 -14.59 10.02
N THR A 589 14.98 -14.69 11.35
CA THR A 589 14.40 -15.81 12.08
C THR A 589 12.92 -16.00 11.74
N SER A 590 12.46 -17.25 11.69
CA SER A 590 11.03 -17.58 11.60
C SER A 590 10.33 -17.56 12.96
N LYS A 591 11.09 -17.42 14.06
CA LYS A 591 10.55 -17.35 15.42
C LYS A 591 10.09 -15.93 15.77
N PRO A 592 9.04 -15.77 16.59
CA PRO A 592 8.67 -14.46 17.10
C PRO A 592 9.81 -13.86 17.93
N LEU A 593 10.15 -12.59 17.65
CA LEU A 593 11.03 -11.82 18.53
C LEU A 593 10.32 -11.50 19.84
N ASP A 594 11.07 -11.55 20.94
CA ASP A 594 10.59 -11.10 22.24
C ASP A 594 10.46 -9.57 22.31
N ALA A 595 9.97 -9.05 23.46
CA ALA A 595 9.73 -7.62 23.62
C ALA A 595 11.04 -6.81 23.60
N MET A 596 12.09 -7.30 24.23
CA MET A 596 13.38 -6.63 24.32
C MET A 596 14.10 -6.63 22.97
N GLU A 597 14.03 -7.73 22.22
CA GLU A 597 14.55 -7.84 20.85
C GLU A 597 13.87 -6.86 19.90
N LYS A 598 12.56 -6.65 20.03
CA LYS A 598 11.82 -5.63 19.25
C LYS A 598 12.27 -4.22 19.59
N GLU A 599 12.45 -3.93 20.87
CA GLU A 599 12.94 -2.62 21.32
C GLU A 599 14.37 -2.36 20.85
N ALA A 600 15.23 -3.38 20.92
CA ALA A 600 16.59 -3.34 20.38
C ALA A 600 16.61 -3.12 18.87
N ALA A 601 15.76 -3.83 18.11
CA ALA A 601 15.61 -3.62 16.68
C ALA A 601 15.22 -2.17 16.37
N LYS A 602 14.22 -1.62 17.09
CA LYS A 602 13.82 -0.22 16.98
C LYS A 602 14.97 0.75 17.24
N PHE A 603 15.68 0.58 18.35
CA PHE A 603 16.85 1.40 18.69
C PHE A 603 17.90 1.41 17.58
N MET A 604 18.24 0.24 17.02
CA MET A 604 19.24 0.13 15.95
C MET A 604 18.81 0.86 14.67
N LEU A 605 17.52 0.96 14.40
CA LEU A 605 16.98 1.69 13.26
C LEU A 605 16.94 3.18 13.49
N ASP A 606 16.65 3.62 14.71
CA ASP A 606 16.76 5.02 15.10
C ASP A 606 18.23 5.48 15.02
N ASP A 607 19.19 4.58 15.33
CA ASP A 607 20.62 4.77 15.05
C ASP A 607 20.96 4.71 13.55
N GLY A 608 19.97 4.42 12.68
CA GLY A 608 20.00 4.34 11.22
C GLY A 608 20.88 3.23 10.67
N ARG A 609 20.86 2.07 11.33
CA ARG A 609 21.52 0.85 10.88
C ARG A 609 20.61 0.03 9.98
N ALA A 610 21.19 -0.68 9.03
CA ALA A 610 20.47 -1.70 8.26
C ALA A 610 20.58 -3.06 8.94
N LEU A 611 19.45 -3.71 9.20
CA LEU A 611 19.40 -5.08 9.74
C LEU A 611 19.67 -6.08 8.62
N ILE A 612 20.68 -6.93 8.76
CA ILE A 612 20.97 -8.01 7.77
C ILE A 612 20.88 -9.41 8.38
N GLY A 613 21.11 -9.59 9.68
CA GLY A 613 20.76 -10.81 10.41
C GLY A 613 19.85 -10.43 11.57
N VAL A 614 18.67 -11.03 11.66
CA VAL A 614 17.65 -10.72 12.68
C VAL A 614 17.18 -11.98 13.38
N GLY A 615 17.27 -11.98 14.70
CA GLY A 615 17.16 -13.16 15.56
C GLY A 615 18.35 -14.10 15.38
N ASP A 616 18.54 -14.97 16.38
CA ASP A 616 19.63 -15.94 16.40
C ASP A 616 19.66 -16.82 15.13
N ASP A 617 18.52 -17.34 14.67
CA ASP A 617 18.41 -18.13 13.44
C ASP A 617 18.74 -17.33 12.18
N GLY A 618 18.39 -16.03 12.14
CA GLY A 618 18.75 -15.14 11.06
C GLY A 618 20.27 -14.97 10.98
N VAL A 619 20.92 -14.60 12.09
CA VAL A 619 22.38 -14.44 12.14
C VAL A 619 23.09 -15.77 11.86
N ARG A 620 22.56 -16.89 12.35
CA ARG A 620 23.11 -18.22 12.03
C ARG A 620 23.14 -18.46 10.54
N ARG A 621 22.05 -18.13 9.84
CA ARG A 621 21.97 -18.28 8.38
C ARG A 621 22.96 -17.35 7.68
N VAL A 622 23.02 -16.07 8.05
CA VAL A 622 23.94 -15.11 7.41
C VAL A 622 25.41 -15.52 7.55
N LEU A 623 25.79 -16.11 8.69
CA LEU A 623 27.18 -16.42 9.03
C LEU A 623 27.57 -17.89 8.86
N ASP A 624 26.67 -18.74 8.39
CA ASP A 624 26.84 -20.21 8.34
C ASP A 624 27.26 -20.80 9.70
N ILE A 625 26.56 -20.38 10.77
CA ILE A 625 26.64 -20.99 12.10
C ILE A 625 25.64 -22.14 12.14
N PRO A 626 26.02 -23.34 12.63
CA PRO A 626 25.11 -24.48 12.70
C PRO A 626 23.93 -24.20 13.65
N LYS A 627 22.73 -24.67 13.29
CA LYS A 627 21.52 -24.53 14.12
C LYS A 627 21.67 -25.20 15.50
N GLU A 628 22.36 -26.33 15.55
CA GLU A 628 22.62 -27.06 16.78
C GLU A 628 24.11 -27.00 17.14
N SER A 629 24.38 -26.90 18.44
CA SER A 629 25.73 -27.14 18.94
C SER A 629 25.94 -28.65 19.09
N PRO A 630 27.05 -29.22 18.61
CA PRO A 630 27.46 -30.56 19.01
C PRO A 630 27.40 -30.72 20.53
N PRO A 631 27.11 -31.93 21.05
CA PRO A 631 27.03 -32.16 22.50
C PRO A 631 28.22 -31.57 23.24
N SER A 632 27.99 -30.90 24.36
CA SER A 632 29.01 -30.22 25.18
C SER A 632 29.80 -29.08 24.52
N THR A 633 29.36 -28.59 23.36
CA THR A 633 29.95 -27.41 22.70
C THR A 633 28.97 -26.24 22.68
N THR A 634 29.46 -25.08 22.28
CA THR A 634 28.69 -23.85 22.13
C THR A 634 28.68 -23.33 20.69
N LEU A 635 29.14 -24.12 19.72
CA LEU A 635 29.42 -23.68 18.35
C LEU A 635 28.20 -23.22 17.55
N GLY A 636 27.00 -23.64 17.93
CA GLY A 636 25.74 -23.22 17.30
C GLY A 636 25.14 -21.95 17.91
N ARG A 637 25.78 -21.34 18.90
CA ARG A 637 25.29 -20.10 19.52
C ARG A 637 25.63 -18.91 18.62
N ALA A 638 24.63 -18.11 18.29
CA ALA A 638 24.75 -16.91 17.48
C ALA A 638 24.13 -15.73 18.22
N PRO A 639 24.56 -14.49 17.92
CA PRO A 639 23.93 -13.33 18.48
C PRO A 639 22.58 -13.03 17.81
N ASP A 640 21.74 -12.22 18.44
CA ASP A 640 20.41 -11.89 17.91
C ASP A 640 20.46 -11.00 16.67
N PHE A 641 21.47 -10.12 16.55
CA PHE A 641 21.54 -9.18 15.43
C PHE A 641 22.92 -9.08 14.80
N LEU A 642 22.90 -9.01 13.47
CA LEU A 642 23.99 -8.53 12.64
C LEU A 642 23.48 -7.35 11.83
N THR A 643 24.10 -6.20 12.01
CA THR A 643 23.66 -4.95 11.37
C THR A 643 24.79 -4.27 10.62
N VAL A 644 24.43 -3.39 9.69
CA VAL A 644 25.33 -2.48 9.01
C VAL A 644 25.11 -1.06 9.52
N THR A 645 26.13 -0.47 10.12
CA THR A 645 26.10 0.89 10.65
C THR A 645 26.03 1.94 9.53
N LYS A 646 25.66 3.18 9.89
CA LYS A 646 25.73 4.36 8.98
C LYS A 646 27.11 4.53 8.34
N GLY A 647 28.17 4.11 9.03
CA GLY A 647 29.56 4.12 8.54
C GLY A 647 29.90 3.00 7.54
N ASN A 648 28.91 2.21 7.10
CA ASN A 648 29.09 1.05 6.22
C ASN A 648 30.03 -0.02 6.81
N LYS A 649 29.89 -0.27 8.12
CA LYS A 649 30.62 -1.29 8.87
C LYS A 649 29.66 -2.21 9.60
N LEU A 650 30.13 -3.38 10.01
CA LEU A 650 29.33 -4.37 10.71
C LEU A 650 29.25 -4.07 12.21
N ALA A 651 28.10 -4.34 12.81
CA ALA A 651 27.92 -4.43 14.24
C ALA A 651 27.27 -5.77 14.59
N LEU A 652 27.83 -6.47 15.58
CA LEU A 652 27.23 -7.64 16.20
C LEU A 652 26.62 -7.25 17.53
N THR A 653 25.34 -7.56 17.70
CA THR A 653 24.57 -7.14 18.86
C THR A 653 23.82 -8.33 19.41
N GLU A 654 24.03 -8.60 20.69
CA GLU A 654 23.27 -9.60 21.43
C GLU A 654 22.33 -8.88 22.42
N VAL A 655 21.08 -9.32 22.47
CA VAL A 655 20.05 -8.77 23.33
C VAL A 655 19.82 -9.73 24.47
N LYS A 656 19.77 -9.23 25.71
CA LYS A 656 19.45 -10.06 26.87
C LYS A 656 18.47 -9.36 27.78
N ASP A 657 17.37 -10.03 28.06
CA ASP A 657 16.44 -9.64 29.12
C ASP A 657 16.87 -10.20 30.49
N ILE A 658 16.20 -9.76 31.54
CA ILE A 658 16.37 -10.25 32.91
C ILE A 658 15.88 -11.71 32.97
N ASP A 659 16.78 -12.61 33.35
CA ASP A 659 16.42 -14.01 33.59
C ASP A 659 15.42 -14.08 34.75
N SER A 660 14.20 -14.57 34.47
CA SER A 660 13.11 -14.63 35.44
C SER A 660 13.43 -15.47 36.69
N ALA A 661 14.34 -16.44 36.59
CA ALA A 661 14.72 -17.30 37.71
C ALA A 661 15.78 -16.66 38.61
N THR A 662 16.65 -15.82 38.06
CA THR A 662 17.77 -15.22 38.82
C THR A 662 17.59 -13.72 39.09
N GLY A 663 16.67 -13.06 38.38
CA GLY A 663 16.51 -11.60 38.40
C GLY A 663 17.74 -10.85 37.86
N LYS A 664 18.60 -11.51 37.09
CA LYS A 664 19.88 -10.98 36.59
C LYS A 664 20.08 -11.28 35.11
N VAL A 665 20.96 -10.54 34.44
CA VAL A 665 21.30 -10.71 33.02
C VAL A 665 22.53 -11.61 32.83
N ASP A 666 22.42 -12.63 31.97
CA ASP A 666 23.51 -13.59 31.67
C ASP A 666 24.37 -13.14 30.47
N ILE A 667 25.37 -12.33 30.76
CA ILE A 667 26.33 -11.81 29.77
C ILE A 667 27.44 -12.80 29.38
N ASP A 668 27.68 -13.86 30.16
CA ASP A 668 28.70 -14.85 29.82
C ASP A 668 28.25 -15.70 28.62
N HIS A 669 26.96 -16.03 28.60
CA HIS A 669 26.33 -16.63 27.45
C HIS A 669 26.43 -15.71 26.21
N ALA A 670 26.10 -14.43 26.40
CA ALA A 670 26.12 -13.41 25.35
C ALA A 670 27.52 -13.21 24.73
N LEU A 671 28.58 -13.22 25.54
CA LEU A 671 29.96 -13.14 25.05
C LEU A 671 30.32 -14.32 24.14
N THR A 672 29.85 -15.53 24.47
CA THR A 672 30.09 -16.73 23.65
C THR A 672 29.41 -16.60 22.29
N GLN A 673 28.20 -16.03 22.24
CA GLN A 673 27.45 -15.78 20.99
C GLN A 673 28.21 -14.80 20.09
N LEU A 674 28.65 -13.65 20.64
CA LEU A 674 29.45 -12.68 19.89
C LEU A 674 30.79 -13.26 19.41
N GLU A 675 31.46 -14.07 20.23
CA GLU A 675 32.74 -14.69 19.87
C GLU A 675 32.60 -15.66 18.69
N ASN A 676 31.57 -16.49 18.68
CA ASN A 676 31.29 -17.40 17.57
C ASN A 676 31.03 -16.63 16.27
N ALA A 677 30.21 -15.58 16.32
CA ALA A 677 29.93 -14.74 15.15
C ALA A 677 31.19 -14.02 14.65
N MET A 678 32.04 -13.51 15.55
CA MET A 678 33.32 -12.91 15.18
C MET A 678 34.27 -13.89 14.51
N LYS A 679 34.35 -15.14 14.99
CA LYS A 679 35.14 -16.20 14.36
C LYS A 679 34.66 -16.48 12.94
N LYS A 680 33.34 -16.62 12.73
CA LYS A 680 32.76 -16.81 11.40
C LYS A 680 32.97 -15.62 10.45
N LEU A 681 32.86 -14.39 10.97
CA LEU A 681 33.21 -13.20 10.20
C LEU A 681 34.71 -13.19 9.85
N SER A 682 35.58 -13.64 10.74
CA SER A 682 37.01 -13.78 10.47
C SER A 682 37.28 -14.81 9.37
N ASP A 683 36.64 -15.99 9.42
CA ASP A 683 36.78 -17.04 8.39
C ASP A 683 36.35 -16.54 7.00
N LYS A 684 35.36 -15.64 6.96
CA LYS A 684 34.88 -14.97 5.74
C LYS A 684 35.72 -13.73 5.35
N GLY A 685 36.78 -13.39 6.09
CA GLY A 685 37.64 -12.24 5.82
C GLY A 685 37.03 -10.87 6.17
N LEU A 686 36.00 -10.85 7.02
CA LEU A 686 35.20 -9.67 7.38
C LEU A 686 35.44 -9.16 8.80
N ALA A 687 36.36 -9.74 9.58
CA ALA A 687 36.65 -9.27 10.94
C ALA A 687 37.06 -7.79 10.99
N GLY A 688 37.80 -7.29 10.00
CA GLY A 688 38.18 -5.87 9.89
C GLY A 688 37.04 -4.92 9.49
N ASP A 689 35.87 -5.47 9.17
CA ASP A 689 34.66 -4.70 8.93
C ASP A 689 33.80 -4.52 10.16
N VAL A 690 34.09 -5.24 11.26
CA VAL A 690 33.33 -5.10 12.49
C VAL A 690 33.80 -3.86 13.24
N GLU A 691 32.92 -2.88 13.35
CA GLU A 691 33.13 -1.64 14.10
C GLU A 691 32.72 -1.85 15.56
N ARG A 692 31.57 -2.48 15.80
CA ARG A 692 30.94 -2.55 17.13
C ARG A 692 30.61 -3.99 17.54
N LEU A 693 30.85 -4.26 18.82
CA LEU A 693 30.39 -5.45 19.54
C LEU A 693 29.55 -4.98 20.71
N GLU A 694 28.30 -5.39 20.77
CA GLU A 694 27.32 -4.74 21.64
C GLU A 694 26.48 -5.75 22.41
N PHE A 695 26.14 -5.36 23.63
CA PHE A 695 25.02 -5.90 24.39
C PHE A 695 23.93 -4.86 24.53
N ILE A 696 22.69 -5.26 24.32
CA ILE A 696 21.51 -4.47 24.68
C ILE A 696 20.82 -5.18 25.84
N ILE A 697 20.66 -4.47 26.97
CA ILE A 697 20.09 -5.00 28.21
C ILE A 697 19.13 -3.99 28.83
N PRO A 698 18.19 -4.40 29.71
CA PRO A 698 17.32 -3.47 30.40
C PRO A 698 18.10 -2.50 31.31
N LYS A 699 17.64 -1.25 31.38
CA LYS A 699 18.27 -0.21 32.18
C LYS A 699 18.33 -0.57 33.66
N GLY A 700 19.54 -0.48 34.21
CA GLY A 700 19.81 -0.78 35.62
C GLY A 700 19.77 -2.28 35.97
N ALA A 701 19.64 -3.17 34.98
CA ALA A 701 19.58 -4.60 35.25
C ALA A 701 20.89 -5.14 35.86
N PRO A 702 20.82 -5.91 36.96
CA PRO A 702 22.01 -6.48 37.59
C PRO A 702 22.58 -7.63 36.73
N LEU A 703 23.91 -7.73 36.67
CA LEU A 703 24.61 -8.79 35.95
C LEU A 703 24.75 -10.05 36.80
N LYS A 704 24.60 -11.22 36.17
CA LYS A 704 24.73 -12.52 36.84
C LYS A 704 26.16 -12.79 37.33
N ASN A 705 27.16 -12.33 36.58
CA ASN A 705 28.57 -12.46 36.92
C ASN A 705 29.07 -11.22 37.66
N GLU A 706 29.34 -11.36 38.96
CA GLU A 706 29.75 -10.24 39.84
C GLU A 706 31.14 -9.68 39.53
N ASN A 707 31.97 -10.43 38.78
CA ASN A 707 33.28 -9.96 38.34
C ASN A 707 33.19 -9.05 37.10
N LYS A 708 31.98 -8.78 36.59
CA LYS A 708 31.76 -7.94 35.42
C LYS A 708 30.79 -6.83 35.77
N ILE A 709 31.12 -5.61 35.36
CA ILE A 709 30.31 -4.42 35.58
C ILE A 709 30.17 -3.63 34.28
N VAL A 710 29.08 -2.86 34.17
CA VAL A 710 28.93 -1.86 33.13
C VAL A 710 29.50 -0.55 33.64
N LYS A 711 30.47 0.02 32.93
CA LYS A 711 31.06 1.31 33.25
C LYS A 711 31.30 2.12 31.98
N ASP A 712 30.82 3.36 31.96
CA ASP A 712 30.93 4.29 30.83
C ASP A 712 30.43 3.69 29.50
N GLY A 713 29.36 2.87 29.56
CA GLY A 713 28.80 2.19 28.37
C GLY A 713 29.63 1.01 27.84
N TYR A 714 30.61 0.51 28.60
CA TYR A 714 31.40 -0.66 28.24
C TYR A 714 31.34 -1.75 29.31
N LEU A 715 31.53 -2.99 28.87
CA LEU A 715 31.72 -4.10 29.80
C LEU A 715 33.15 -4.09 30.35
N VAL A 716 33.29 -4.11 31.67
CA VAL A 716 34.56 -3.99 32.39
C VAL A 716 34.70 -5.14 33.38
N ASP A 717 35.90 -5.70 33.47
CA ASP A 717 36.29 -6.63 34.51
C ASP A 717 36.44 -5.86 35.83
N ALA A 718 35.63 -6.21 36.84
CA ALA A 718 35.52 -5.50 38.10
C ALA A 718 36.80 -5.55 38.95
N LEU A 719 37.61 -6.61 38.78
CA LEU A 719 38.84 -6.82 39.55
C LEU A 719 40.00 -6.00 38.99
N THR A 720 40.10 -5.92 37.66
CA THR A 720 41.23 -5.29 36.96
C THR A 720 40.91 -3.88 36.45
N GLY A 721 39.63 -3.51 36.39
CA GLY A 721 39.14 -2.27 35.79
C GLY A 721 39.33 -2.18 34.28
N LYS A 722 39.75 -3.28 33.62
CA LYS A 722 40.02 -3.29 32.17
C LYS A 722 38.74 -3.57 31.39
N ARG A 723 38.54 -2.82 30.30
CA ARG A 723 37.46 -3.07 29.34
C ARG A 723 37.66 -4.43 28.67
N ILE A 724 36.57 -5.20 28.59
CA ILE A 724 36.58 -6.55 28.04
C ILE A 724 36.67 -6.51 26.51
N LYS A 725 37.46 -7.43 25.96
CA LYS A 725 37.60 -7.72 24.53
C LYS A 725 37.28 -9.19 24.29
N LEU A 726 36.83 -9.52 23.09
CA LEU A 726 36.73 -10.92 22.68
C LEU A 726 38.13 -11.47 22.37
N GLU A 727 38.35 -12.75 22.67
CA GLU A 727 39.63 -13.40 22.46
C GLU A 727 40.03 -13.36 20.97
N GLY A 728 41.26 -12.91 20.68
CA GLY A 728 41.77 -12.77 19.32
C GLY A 728 41.32 -11.51 18.57
N PHE A 729 40.45 -10.67 19.16
CA PHE A 729 39.92 -9.47 18.52
C PHE A 729 40.24 -8.20 19.32
N ARG A 730 40.30 -7.05 18.62
CA ARG A 730 40.68 -5.76 19.23
C ARG A 730 39.47 -4.94 19.72
N ASN A 731 38.29 -5.26 19.23
CA ASN A 731 37.04 -4.56 19.52
C ASN A 731 36.66 -4.69 21.00
N LEU A 732 36.23 -3.57 21.58
CA LEU A 732 35.70 -3.50 22.94
C LEU A 732 34.22 -3.86 22.93
N VAL A 733 33.75 -4.48 24.00
CA VAL A 733 32.33 -4.82 24.15
C VAL A 733 31.58 -3.64 24.78
N MET A 734 30.69 -3.03 24.01
CA MET A 734 29.80 -1.95 24.42
C MET A 734 28.55 -2.52 25.07
N VAL A 735 27.98 -1.78 26.01
CA VAL A 735 26.71 -2.11 26.66
C VAL A 735 25.78 -0.92 26.53
N ILE A 736 24.65 -1.15 25.89
CA ILE A 736 23.56 -0.22 25.69
C ILE A 736 22.44 -0.63 26.64
N GLN A 737 21.91 0.33 27.36
CA GLN A 737 20.84 0.14 28.31
C GLN A 737 19.59 0.83 27.80
N LEU A 738 18.52 0.07 27.55
CA LEU A 738 17.22 0.58 27.13
C LEU A 738 16.27 0.65 28.33
#